data_AF-A0A0A0DWS7-F1
#
_entry.id   AF-A0A0A0DWS7-F1
#
_cell.length_a   1.000
_cell.length_b   1.000
_cell.length_c   1.000
_cell.angle_alpha   90.00
_cell.angle_beta   90.00
_cell.angle_gamma   90.00
#
_symmetry.space_group_name_H-M   'P 1'
#
loop_
_entity.id
_entity.type
_entity.pdbx_description
1 polymer ?
#
loop_
_entity_poly.entity_id
_entity_poly.type
_entity_poly.pdbx_seq_one_letter_code
_entity_poly.pdbx_strand_id
1 'polypeptide(L)'
;MIQGIFVRVGKDGLSSQGALTNNASYFSNAYGFETSARLTNNKSFTNTGTLHILSATAATSLDNLGTLTNTGQIQADAPVNNMAGARLTNNGVFEGHYVAITNSGSLVNNGSFRLTSGKLTNGLGGTLDNRADLQALANASISNQGTLRNRSGATLSTSGVLNTGTIVNEAGGLIKAGSSFNNVSGSTLINHGTITASDSVFMLAQGSNYDFTGGTFINSSAQGRLVLNRDFAFGEAKAGAVKLEQGSTLRNYANLKVIAGYTQANDGDLNNYAGGVLDVRGTLNSANLYNTGTLNNAGVLEVREILTNGAALTNSGTLRASTGQMINFSGATLTNKGTVDVAASGMLQNEGTLLNQGKIAVAGTFVNNGVVQGTGSLQQTAGQVAINGSMTVATASIQGGQLAVQSGGALNAAKVTIGANGDMLAQAGAVSVSSKLTVQGHYGSEGGSNTFKDFVVGGTGWVTAGADTFTVSGNFLNASLQSTAWHTDEASLHLTGSGTQQLALAGADLGATRSAYQNNFAWSELVLGSASQYVLTDGNNLSGGALYVGHIQLEGGLSQLASINSPFNVYYDPTVAGNEYLGGQTYAFGTGGGHLMAVSAPALPQAMAMNIAGGPTAVPEPSAVLLTVSGAMVLLWARKRKVGKA
;
A
#
# COMPACT_ATOMS: atom_id res chain seq x y z
N MET A 1 56.77 -35.01 27.82
CA MET A 1 56.00 -35.90 26.92
C MET A 1 55.17 -36.85 27.79
N ILE A 2 53.91 -37.12 27.43
CA ILE A 2 53.03 -38.06 28.14
C ILE A 2 52.97 -39.35 27.32
N GLN A 3 53.47 -40.46 27.85
CA GLN A 3 53.54 -41.76 27.19
C GLN A 3 53.13 -42.89 28.15
N GLY A 4 52.67 -44.02 27.59
CA GLY A 4 52.22 -45.18 28.34
C GLY A 4 50.83 -45.67 27.93
N ILE A 5 50.35 -46.73 28.55
CA ILE A 5 49.01 -47.27 28.27
C ILE A 5 47.95 -46.45 29.01
N PHE A 6 48.13 -46.26 30.33
CA PHE A 6 47.24 -45.49 31.19
C PHE A 6 48.04 -44.43 31.95
N VAL A 7 47.76 -43.15 31.71
CA VAL A 7 48.36 -42.02 32.43
C VAL A 7 47.25 -41.17 33.04
N ARG A 8 47.42 -40.75 34.30
CA ARG A 8 46.42 -39.94 35.01
C ARG A 8 47.08 -38.70 35.64
N VAL A 9 46.35 -37.59 35.64
CA VAL A 9 46.69 -36.43 36.48
C VAL A 9 46.47 -36.83 37.94
N GLY A 10 47.44 -36.51 38.80
CA GLY A 10 47.37 -36.80 40.23
C GLY A 10 46.34 -35.93 40.96
N LYS A 11 45.98 -36.31 42.19
CA LYS A 11 45.02 -35.59 43.05
C LYS A 11 45.35 -34.10 43.18
N ASP A 12 46.63 -33.77 43.27
CA ASP A 12 47.11 -32.40 43.45
C ASP A 12 47.08 -31.56 42.15
N GLY A 13 46.62 -32.16 41.04
CA GLY A 13 46.51 -31.53 39.74
C GLY A 13 47.80 -31.60 38.90
N LEU A 14 47.80 -30.86 37.79
CA LEU A 14 48.93 -30.66 36.90
C LEU A 14 48.96 -29.20 36.45
N SER A 15 50.10 -28.53 36.61
CA SER A 15 50.34 -27.21 36.00
C SER A 15 51.55 -27.32 35.09
N SER A 16 51.41 -26.91 33.82
CA SER A 16 52.48 -27.05 32.83
C SER A 16 52.80 -25.75 32.10
N GLN A 17 54.06 -25.32 32.25
CA GLN A 17 54.61 -24.15 31.56
C GLN A 17 55.36 -24.50 30.26
N GLY A 18 55.64 -25.78 30.04
CA GLY A 18 56.30 -26.29 28.83
C GLY A 18 55.33 -27.01 27.91
N ALA A 19 55.69 -27.16 26.63
CA ALA A 19 54.85 -27.88 25.69
C ALA A 19 54.67 -29.36 26.12
N LEU A 20 53.43 -29.84 26.11
CA LEU A 20 53.07 -31.21 26.43
C LEU A 20 52.53 -31.91 25.17
N THR A 21 53.02 -33.12 24.93
CA THR A 21 52.51 -33.98 23.86
C THR A 21 52.02 -35.29 24.47
N ASN A 22 50.72 -35.55 24.35
CA ASN A 22 50.09 -36.81 24.72
C ASN A 22 50.16 -37.83 23.59
N ASN A 23 50.95 -38.88 23.82
CA ASN A 23 51.07 -40.08 23.00
C ASN A 23 50.59 -41.34 23.74
N ALA A 24 50.06 -41.19 24.96
CA ALA A 24 49.54 -42.30 25.74
C ALA A 24 48.26 -42.85 25.10
N SER A 25 48.03 -44.16 25.22
CA SER A 25 46.81 -44.78 24.70
C SER A 25 45.57 -44.23 25.42
N TYR A 26 45.69 -43.97 26.72
CA TYR A 26 44.66 -43.32 27.54
C TYR A 26 45.30 -42.34 28.52
N PHE A 27 45.03 -41.05 28.34
CA PHE A 27 45.36 -40.00 29.30
C PHE A 27 44.07 -39.47 29.94
N SER A 28 44.03 -39.32 31.27
CA SER A 28 42.86 -38.77 31.95
C SER A 28 43.18 -37.70 32.99
N ASN A 29 42.39 -36.64 33.01
CA ASN A 29 42.35 -35.65 34.07
C ASN A 29 41.04 -35.72 34.85
N ALA A 30 41.11 -35.95 36.16
CA ALA A 30 39.95 -35.91 37.06
C ALA A 30 39.99 -34.75 38.06
N TYR A 31 41.04 -33.94 38.02
CA TYR A 31 41.32 -32.86 38.97
C TYR A 31 41.60 -31.56 38.19
N GLY A 32 42.42 -30.65 38.72
CA GLY A 32 42.85 -29.45 37.99
C GLY A 32 44.02 -29.75 37.04
N PHE A 33 43.89 -29.34 35.78
CA PHE A 33 44.99 -29.32 34.82
C PHE A 33 45.05 -27.95 34.14
N GLU A 34 46.12 -27.20 34.42
CA GLU A 34 46.40 -25.92 33.79
C GLU A 34 47.60 -26.04 32.85
N THR A 35 47.53 -25.38 31.70
CA THR A 35 48.69 -25.24 30.82
C THR A 35 48.81 -23.84 30.27
N SER A 36 50.02 -23.31 30.34
CA SER A 36 50.41 -22.02 29.76
C SER A 36 51.24 -22.16 28.49
N ALA A 37 51.37 -23.38 27.94
CA ALA A 37 52.06 -23.68 26.68
C ALA A 37 51.24 -24.66 25.83
N ARG A 38 51.74 -25.02 24.64
CA ARG A 38 51.04 -25.92 23.73
C ARG A 38 50.81 -27.31 24.34
N LEU A 39 49.55 -27.75 24.34
CA LEU A 39 49.13 -29.11 24.63
C LEU A 39 48.68 -29.82 23.35
N THR A 40 49.47 -30.77 22.88
CA THR A 40 49.16 -31.59 21.70
C THR A 40 48.61 -32.95 22.15
N ASN A 41 47.41 -33.31 21.73
CA ASN A 41 46.81 -34.62 21.96
C ASN A 41 46.81 -35.47 20.69
N ASN A 42 47.72 -36.43 20.57
CA ASN A 42 47.81 -37.33 19.41
C ASN A 42 46.89 -38.56 19.50
N LYS A 43 46.40 -38.90 20.70
CA LYS A 43 45.61 -40.11 20.96
C LYS A 43 44.39 -39.79 21.84
N SER A 44 44.15 -40.54 22.92
CA SER A 44 42.97 -40.34 23.78
C SER A 44 43.28 -39.46 24.97
N PHE A 45 42.48 -38.43 25.18
CA PHE A 45 42.47 -37.60 26.39
C PHE A 45 41.04 -37.45 26.92
N THR A 46 40.81 -37.86 28.16
CA THR A 46 39.53 -37.71 28.86
C THR A 46 39.67 -36.70 30.00
N ASN A 47 38.89 -35.62 29.97
CA ASN A 47 38.82 -34.62 31.04
C ASN A 47 37.49 -34.76 31.79
N THR A 48 37.52 -35.20 33.05
CA THR A 48 36.38 -35.21 33.97
C THR A 48 36.50 -34.14 35.06
N GLY A 49 37.68 -33.53 35.23
CA GLY A 49 37.93 -32.39 36.12
C GLY A 49 37.92 -31.06 35.35
N THR A 50 38.83 -30.15 35.70
CA THR A 50 38.99 -28.85 35.04
C THR A 50 40.25 -28.83 34.20
N LEU A 51 40.14 -28.46 32.93
CA LEU A 51 41.26 -28.17 32.04
C LEU A 51 41.23 -26.68 31.69
N HIS A 52 42.28 -25.94 32.05
CA HIS A 52 42.42 -24.52 31.73
C HIS A 52 43.60 -24.30 30.78
N ILE A 53 43.31 -23.77 29.59
CA ILE A 53 44.31 -23.38 28.60
C ILE A 53 44.51 -21.86 28.72
N LEU A 54 45.60 -21.45 29.36
CA LEU A 54 45.89 -20.07 29.71
C LEU A 54 46.45 -19.28 28.52
N SER A 55 46.01 -18.03 28.34
CA SER A 55 46.56 -17.11 27.33
C SER A 55 47.90 -16.48 27.78
N ALA A 56 48.88 -17.30 28.13
CA ALA A 56 50.15 -16.82 28.69
C ALA A 56 51.18 -16.43 27.61
N THR A 57 51.14 -17.07 26.44
CA THR A 57 52.04 -16.79 25.32
C THR A 57 51.30 -16.92 23.99
N ALA A 58 51.84 -16.31 22.93
CA ALA A 58 51.30 -16.44 21.57
C ALA A 58 51.34 -17.89 21.02
N ALA A 59 52.11 -18.79 21.64
CA ALA A 59 52.25 -20.19 21.22
C ALA A 59 51.31 -21.15 21.98
N THR A 60 50.59 -20.68 23.01
CA THR A 60 49.73 -21.52 23.83
C THR A 60 48.51 -21.96 23.03
N SER A 61 48.24 -23.26 23.02
CA SER A 61 47.13 -23.85 22.26
C SER A 61 46.82 -25.25 22.74
N LEU A 62 45.59 -25.71 22.49
CA LEU A 62 45.20 -27.11 22.59
C LEU A 62 45.02 -27.68 21.17
N ASP A 63 45.97 -28.49 20.73
CA ASP A 63 45.95 -29.14 19.42
C ASP A 63 45.50 -30.60 19.56
N ASN A 64 44.25 -30.88 19.22
CA ASN A 64 43.71 -32.24 19.20
C ASN A 64 43.86 -32.88 17.82
N LEU A 65 44.70 -33.91 17.73
CA LEU A 65 44.87 -34.77 16.55
C LEU A 65 44.17 -36.13 16.74
N GLY A 66 43.92 -36.54 17.99
CA GLY A 66 43.24 -37.78 18.34
C GLY A 66 41.80 -37.58 18.82
N THR A 67 41.45 -38.22 19.94
CA THR A 67 40.15 -38.10 20.60
C THR A 67 40.28 -37.35 21.92
N LEU A 68 39.54 -36.25 22.08
CA LEU A 68 39.37 -35.50 23.31
C LEU A 68 37.92 -35.63 23.79
N THR A 69 37.72 -36.15 24.99
CA THR A 69 36.39 -36.23 25.63
C THR A 69 36.39 -35.38 26.89
N ASN A 70 35.54 -34.35 26.92
CA ASN A 70 35.29 -33.55 28.11
C ASN A 70 33.96 -33.94 28.75
N THR A 71 33.96 -34.36 30.00
CA THR A 71 32.76 -34.48 30.84
C THR A 71 32.81 -33.55 32.05
N GLY A 72 33.95 -32.90 32.31
CA GLY A 72 34.10 -31.86 33.31
C GLY A 72 34.04 -30.46 32.68
N GLN A 73 34.99 -29.60 33.01
CA GLN A 73 35.09 -28.23 32.49
C GLN A 73 36.35 -28.07 31.64
N ILE A 74 36.19 -27.50 30.44
CA ILE A 74 37.30 -26.88 29.69
C ILE A 74 37.08 -25.38 29.72
N GLN A 75 38.10 -24.64 30.14
CA GLN A 75 38.20 -23.20 29.98
C GLN A 75 39.36 -22.91 29.01
N ALA A 76 39.07 -22.21 27.91
CA ALA A 76 40.02 -21.91 26.87
C ALA A 76 40.15 -20.39 26.69
N ASP A 77 41.27 -19.85 27.16
CA ASP A 77 41.69 -18.47 26.90
C ASP A 77 42.72 -18.39 25.76
N ALA A 78 43.17 -19.55 25.25
CA ALA A 78 44.07 -19.68 24.11
C ALA A 78 43.52 -20.68 23.07
N PRO A 79 43.94 -20.60 21.80
CA PRO A 79 43.33 -21.34 20.69
C PRO A 79 43.16 -22.84 20.93
N VAL A 80 42.01 -23.38 20.49
CA VAL A 80 41.73 -24.82 20.50
C VAL A 80 41.52 -25.29 19.07
N ASN A 81 42.35 -26.23 18.63
CA ASN A 81 42.36 -26.75 17.27
C ASN A 81 42.01 -28.23 17.28
N ASN A 82 40.81 -28.58 16.82
CA ASN A 82 40.44 -29.96 16.52
C ASN A 82 40.78 -30.26 15.06
N MET A 83 41.88 -30.97 14.82
CA MET A 83 42.45 -31.19 13.48
C MET A 83 41.62 -32.17 12.63
N ALA A 84 41.93 -32.25 11.34
CA ALA A 84 41.28 -33.20 10.44
C ALA A 84 41.45 -34.65 10.94
N GLY A 85 40.37 -35.44 10.90
CA GLY A 85 40.34 -36.81 11.44
C GLY A 85 40.23 -36.89 12.97
N ALA A 86 40.43 -35.79 13.70
CA ALA A 86 40.33 -35.75 15.15
C ALA A 86 38.88 -35.60 15.62
N ARG A 87 38.61 -36.02 16.86
CA ARG A 87 37.29 -35.94 17.50
C ARG A 87 37.37 -35.21 18.85
N LEU A 88 36.55 -34.18 19.02
CA LEU A 88 36.30 -33.50 20.29
C LEU A 88 34.85 -33.73 20.70
N THR A 89 34.62 -34.36 21.85
CA THR A 89 33.29 -34.56 22.43
C THR A 89 33.17 -33.77 23.73
N ASN A 90 32.26 -32.81 23.79
CA ASN A 90 31.90 -32.08 25.01
C ASN A 90 30.59 -32.60 25.59
N ASN A 91 30.66 -33.31 26.70
CA ASN A 91 29.52 -33.73 27.53
C ASN A 91 29.33 -32.85 28.77
N GLY A 92 30.35 -32.06 29.14
CA GLY A 92 30.33 -31.15 30.29
C GLY A 92 30.21 -29.70 29.86
N VAL A 93 31.06 -28.84 30.42
CA VAL A 93 31.12 -27.41 30.11
C VAL A 93 32.36 -27.11 29.29
N PHE A 94 32.20 -26.41 28.17
CA PHE A 94 33.28 -25.83 27.40
C PHE A 94 33.09 -24.31 27.34
N GLU A 95 34.05 -23.55 27.82
CA GLU A 95 34.04 -22.10 27.77
C GLU A 95 35.24 -21.58 27.00
N GLY A 96 34.99 -20.72 26.01
CA GLY A 96 36.03 -19.99 25.29
C GLY A 96 35.88 -18.49 25.50
N HIS A 97 36.96 -17.81 25.87
CA HIS A 97 36.97 -16.37 26.14
C HIS A 97 38.01 -15.70 25.24
N TYR A 98 37.57 -14.78 24.38
CA TYR A 98 38.45 -14.02 23.46
C TYR A 98 39.31 -14.91 22.54
N VAL A 99 38.81 -16.09 22.21
CA VAL A 99 39.60 -17.18 21.64
C VAL A 99 39.08 -17.64 20.27
N ALA A 100 39.99 -18.17 19.45
CA ALA A 100 39.64 -18.91 18.25
C ALA A 100 39.53 -20.41 18.55
N ILE A 101 38.37 -20.99 18.25
CA ILE A 101 38.15 -22.43 18.28
C ILE A 101 38.03 -22.89 16.82
N THR A 102 38.92 -23.77 16.37
CA THR A 102 38.94 -24.26 14.99
C THR A 102 38.64 -25.75 14.98
N ASN A 103 37.57 -26.14 14.31
CA ASN A 103 37.21 -27.53 14.07
C ASN A 103 37.37 -27.88 12.59
N SER A 104 38.37 -28.70 12.26
CA SER A 104 38.52 -29.35 10.95
C SER A 104 38.19 -30.85 10.99
N GLY A 105 37.96 -31.40 12.19
CA GLY A 105 37.51 -32.79 12.41
C GLY A 105 36.05 -32.87 12.84
N SER A 106 35.75 -33.70 13.83
CA SER A 106 34.41 -33.86 14.41
C SER A 106 34.31 -33.24 15.80
N LEU A 107 33.48 -32.20 15.95
CA LEU A 107 33.10 -31.63 17.23
C LEU A 107 31.66 -32.05 17.56
N VAL A 108 31.46 -32.68 18.71
CA VAL A 108 30.13 -33.03 19.23
C VAL A 108 29.90 -32.33 20.56
N ASN A 109 28.84 -31.53 20.64
CA ASN A 109 28.41 -30.88 21.88
C ASN A 109 27.14 -31.55 22.42
N ASN A 110 27.28 -32.34 23.48
CA ASN A 110 26.18 -32.91 24.27
C ASN A 110 25.93 -32.14 25.58
N GLY A 111 26.81 -31.20 25.94
CA GLY A 111 26.71 -30.39 27.16
C GLY A 111 26.54 -28.90 26.84
N SER A 112 27.15 -28.05 27.67
CA SER A 112 27.16 -26.59 27.46
C SER A 112 28.44 -26.17 26.73
N PHE A 113 28.29 -25.48 25.61
CA PHE A 113 29.40 -24.86 24.88
C PHE A 113 29.16 -23.34 24.79
N ARG A 114 30.00 -22.56 25.46
CA ARG A 114 29.87 -21.10 25.53
C ARG A 114 31.12 -20.42 24.97
N LEU A 115 30.90 -19.45 24.10
CA LEU A 115 31.93 -18.61 23.52
C LEU A 115 31.57 -17.14 23.76
N THR A 116 32.53 -16.37 24.28
CA THR A 116 32.39 -14.94 24.56
C THR A 116 33.50 -14.18 23.86
N SER A 117 33.14 -13.20 23.02
CA SER A 117 34.09 -12.39 22.24
C SER A 117 35.09 -13.19 21.39
N GLY A 118 34.75 -14.44 21.04
CA GLY A 118 35.62 -15.36 20.29
C GLY A 118 35.04 -15.79 18.95
N LYS A 119 35.77 -16.63 18.20
CA LYS A 119 35.31 -17.17 16.92
C LYS A 119 35.36 -18.69 16.91
N LEU A 120 34.24 -19.33 16.61
CA LEU A 120 34.17 -20.76 16.29
C LEU A 120 34.19 -20.94 14.78
N THR A 121 35.24 -21.57 14.26
CA THR A 121 35.35 -21.91 12.85
C THR A 121 35.15 -23.41 12.67
N ASN A 122 34.07 -23.81 12.01
CA ASN A 122 33.90 -25.16 11.49
C ASN A 122 34.44 -25.19 10.06
N GLY A 123 35.70 -25.63 9.91
CA GLY A 123 36.44 -25.64 8.65
C GLY A 123 35.85 -26.58 7.60
N LEU A 124 36.34 -26.47 6.37
CA LEU A 124 35.94 -27.33 5.26
C LEU A 124 36.15 -28.81 5.62
N GLY A 125 35.14 -29.65 5.36
CA GLY A 125 35.15 -31.07 5.76
C GLY A 125 34.88 -31.34 7.25
N GLY A 126 34.93 -30.30 8.10
CA GLY A 126 34.62 -30.42 9.53
C GLY A 126 33.12 -30.62 9.80
N THR A 127 32.81 -31.37 10.87
CA THR A 127 31.44 -31.55 11.36
C THR A 127 31.29 -30.98 12.76
N LEU A 128 30.30 -30.11 12.96
CA LEU A 128 29.88 -29.61 14.26
C LEU A 128 28.46 -30.13 14.55
N ASP A 129 28.32 -31.04 15.51
CA ASP A 129 27.03 -31.65 15.91
C ASP A 129 26.63 -31.12 17.29
N ASN A 130 25.72 -30.14 17.32
CA ASN A 130 25.15 -29.60 18.55
C ASN A 130 23.90 -30.40 18.95
N ARG A 131 23.97 -31.04 20.11
CA ARG A 131 22.89 -31.85 20.69
C ARG A 131 22.33 -31.29 22.01
N ALA A 132 22.85 -30.14 22.44
CA ALA A 132 22.45 -29.46 23.67
C ALA A 132 22.56 -27.94 23.44
N ASP A 133 23.19 -27.20 24.37
CA ASP A 133 23.28 -25.74 24.29
C ASP A 133 24.63 -25.29 23.73
N LEU A 134 24.60 -24.59 22.58
CA LEU A 134 25.73 -23.87 22.03
C LEU A 134 25.42 -22.38 21.98
N GLN A 135 26.24 -21.60 22.67
CA GLN A 135 26.06 -20.16 22.84
C GLN A 135 27.32 -19.43 22.35
N ALA A 136 27.23 -18.73 21.22
CA ALA A 136 28.21 -17.74 20.81
C ALA A 136 27.62 -16.36 21.11
N LEU A 137 27.99 -15.75 22.25
CA LEU A 137 27.40 -14.51 22.76
C LEU A 137 28.42 -13.37 22.81
N ALA A 138 27.93 -12.13 22.97
CA ALA A 138 28.73 -10.93 23.21
C ALA A 138 29.91 -10.78 22.23
N ASN A 139 29.62 -10.33 21.00
CA ASN A 139 30.59 -10.18 19.91
C ASN A 139 31.27 -11.49 19.43
N ALA A 140 30.82 -12.66 19.91
CA ALA A 140 31.29 -13.93 19.36
C ALA A 140 30.67 -14.20 17.96
N SER A 141 31.34 -15.04 17.18
CA SER A 141 30.86 -15.43 15.84
C SER A 141 31.10 -16.90 15.53
N ILE A 142 30.26 -17.43 14.65
CA ILE A 142 30.40 -18.77 14.06
C ILE A 142 30.67 -18.61 12.56
N SER A 143 31.74 -19.22 12.09
CA SER A 143 32.08 -19.33 10.67
C SER A 143 31.97 -20.79 10.25
N ASN A 144 30.91 -21.14 9.52
CA ASN A 144 30.68 -22.49 9.05
C ASN A 144 31.08 -22.64 7.58
N GLN A 145 32.14 -23.41 7.32
CA GLN A 145 32.60 -23.86 6.01
C GLN A 145 32.33 -25.35 5.79
N GLY A 146 32.23 -26.13 6.88
CA GLY A 146 31.85 -27.54 6.87
C GLY A 146 30.34 -27.76 7.07
N THR A 147 29.99 -28.81 7.81
CA THR A 147 28.60 -29.09 8.20
C THR A 147 28.35 -28.81 9.68
N LEU A 148 27.41 -27.93 9.99
CA LEU A 148 26.86 -27.71 11.32
C LEU A 148 25.47 -28.33 11.40
N ARG A 149 25.22 -29.17 12.40
CA ARG A 149 23.90 -29.73 12.71
C ARG A 149 23.47 -29.28 14.10
N ASN A 150 22.29 -28.70 14.19
CA ASN A 150 21.59 -28.45 15.45
C ASN A 150 20.47 -29.49 15.56
N ARG A 151 20.60 -30.41 16.51
CA ARG A 151 19.70 -31.56 16.67
C ARG A 151 18.36 -31.18 17.28
N SER A 152 17.41 -32.10 17.22
CA SER A 152 16.17 -32.02 18.01
C SER A 152 16.46 -31.75 19.49
N GLY A 153 15.79 -30.75 20.06
CA GLY A 153 15.95 -30.33 21.46
C GLY A 153 17.19 -29.47 21.73
N ALA A 154 18.09 -29.32 20.76
CA ALA A 154 19.29 -28.51 20.90
C ALA A 154 19.01 -27.02 20.61
N THR A 155 19.67 -26.13 21.35
CA THR A 155 19.61 -24.69 21.13
C THR A 155 20.95 -24.16 20.66
N LEU A 156 20.93 -23.45 19.53
CA LEU A 156 22.04 -22.67 19.02
C LEU A 156 21.71 -21.18 19.16
N SER A 157 22.40 -20.48 20.07
CA SER A 157 22.28 -19.03 20.24
C SER A 157 23.54 -18.35 19.73
N THR A 158 23.39 -17.41 18.79
CA THR A 158 24.53 -16.80 18.10
C THR A 158 24.43 -15.29 18.09
N SER A 159 25.52 -14.56 18.28
CA SER A 159 25.57 -13.13 17.95
C SER A 159 25.92 -12.89 16.48
N GLY A 160 26.56 -13.84 15.79
CA GLY A 160 26.90 -13.71 14.38
C GLY A 160 27.17 -15.06 13.72
N VAL A 161 26.63 -15.28 12.53
CA VAL A 161 26.88 -16.47 11.71
C VAL A 161 27.26 -16.08 10.28
N LEU A 162 28.37 -16.64 9.80
CA LEU A 162 28.73 -16.67 8.39
C LEU A 162 28.69 -18.12 7.91
N ASN A 163 27.69 -18.47 7.11
CA ASN A 163 27.55 -19.79 6.52
C ASN A 163 28.00 -19.81 5.05
N THR A 164 29.11 -20.49 4.82
CA THR A 164 29.70 -20.82 3.51
C THR A 164 29.60 -22.32 3.19
N GLY A 165 29.24 -23.15 4.18
CA GLY A 165 29.02 -24.60 4.03
C GLY A 165 27.54 -24.96 4.20
N THR A 166 27.27 -25.98 5.02
CA THR A 166 25.90 -26.46 5.29
C THR A 166 25.54 -26.29 6.76
N ILE A 167 24.41 -25.64 7.04
CA ILE A 167 23.75 -25.64 8.35
C ILE A 167 22.46 -26.44 8.25
N VAL A 168 22.24 -27.34 9.20
CA VAL A 168 21.00 -28.10 9.36
C VAL A 168 20.44 -27.85 10.74
N ASN A 169 19.24 -27.27 10.82
CA ASN A 169 18.43 -27.26 12.03
C ASN A 169 17.37 -28.35 11.90
N GLU A 170 17.52 -29.43 12.66
CA GLU A 170 16.58 -30.55 12.63
C GLU A 170 15.23 -30.16 13.25
N ALA A 171 14.20 -30.96 12.97
CA ALA A 171 12.90 -30.80 13.62
C ALA A 171 13.06 -30.81 15.15
N GLY A 172 12.43 -29.86 15.83
CA GLY A 172 12.57 -29.66 17.28
C GLY A 172 13.85 -28.92 17.71
N GLY A 173 14.76 -28.59 16.81
CA GLY A 173 15.92 -27.73 17.09
C GLY A 173 15.57 -26.24 17.05
N LEU A 174 16.25 -25.44 17.87
CA LEU A 174 16.09 -23.98 17.92
C LEU A 174 17.39 -23.24 17.57
N ILE A 175 17.31 -22.34 16.59
CA ILE A 175 18.38 -21.37 16.31
C ILE A 175 17.89 -19.96 16.65
N LYS A 176 18.65 -19.25 17.49
CA LYS A 176 18.49 -17.82 17.75
C LYS A 176 19.60 -17.06 17.04
N ALA A 177 19.25 -16.39 15.94
CA ALA A 177 20.22 -15.79 15.02
C ALA A 177 21.04 -14.61 15.61
N GLY A 178 20.57 -13.99 16.70
CA GLY A 178 21.14 -12.77 17.30
C GLY A 178 21.46 -11.71 16.26
N SER A 179 22.57 -10.98 16.33
CA SER A 179 22.72 -9.74 15.52
C SER A 179 22.82 -9.97 14.00
N SER A 180 23.41 -11.08 13.54
CA SER A 180 23.52 -11.37 12.10
C SER A 180 23.59 -12.87 11.78
N PHE A 181 22.94 -13.26 10.69
CA PHE A 181 23.00 -14.62 10.17
C PHE A 181 23.02 -14.58 8.65
N ASN A 182 24.17 -14.92 8.05
CA ASN A 182 24.40 -14.79 6.62
C ASN A 182 24.58 -16.16 5.97
N ASN A 183 23.60 -16.56 5.16
CA ASN A 183 23.71 -17.71 4.27
C ASN A 183 24.18 -17.23 2.89
N VAL A 184 25.49 -17.33 2.62
CA VAL A 184 26.10 -16.74 1.42
C VAL A 184 25.92 -17.59 0.14
N SER A 185 26.40 -17.09 -0.99
CA SER A 185 26.31 -17.81 -2.27
C SER A 185 26.96 -19.20 -2.19
N GLY A 186 26.32 -20.21 -2.78
CA GLY A 186 26.78 -21.60 -2.77
C GLY A 186 26.57 -22.36 -1.45
N SER A 187 26.24 -21.67 -0.35
CA SER A 187 25.99 -22.32 0.93
C SER A 187 24.55 -22.82 1.06
N THR A 188 24.33 -23.74 2.00
CA THR A 188 23.03 -24.39 2.21
C THR A 188 22.54 -24.22 3.64
N LEU A 189 21.30 -23.77 3.80
CA LEU A 189 20.60 -23.73 5.07
C LEU A 189 19.34 -24.59 5.03
N ILE A 190 19.32 -25.65 5.84
CA ILE A 190 18.15 -26.50 6.03
C ILE A 190 17.57 -26.20 7.40
N ASN A 191 16.29 -25.83 7.45
CA ASN A 191 15.58 -25.57 8.70
C ASN A 191 14.27 -26.36 8.77
N HIS A 192 14.30 -27.50 9.43
CA HIS A 192 13.09 -28.26 9.76
C HIS A 192 12.62 -27.99 11.20
N GLY A 193 13.41 -27.28 12.00
CA GLY A 193 13.04 -26.79 13.33
C GLY A 193 12.57 -25.33 13.30
N THR A 194 12.94 -24.57 14.33
CA THR A 194 12.61 -23.15 14.46
C THR A 194 13.86 -22.27 14.36
N ILE A 195 13.80 -21.23 13.52
CA ILE A 195 14.74 -20.11 13.55
C ILE A 195 13.99 -18.87 14.03
N THR A 196 14.55 -18.18 15.03
CA THR A 196 14.09 -16.86 15.48
C THR A 196 15.13 -15.78 15.15
N ALA A 197 14.70 -14.79 14.38
CA ALA A 197 15.48 -13.63 13.97
C ALA A 197 14.97 -12.37 14.70
N SER A 198 15.14 -12.33 16.01
CA SER A 198 14.86 -11.15 16.84
C SER A 198 16.11 -10.28 16.92
N ASP A 199 15.97 -8.98 16.64
CA ASP A 199 17.09 -8.03 16.58
C ASP A 199 18.25 -8.49 15.66
N SER A 200 17.88 -9.19 14.58
CA SER A 200 18.81 -9.86 13.67
C SER A 200 18.77 -9.28 12.26
N VAL A 201 19.91 -9.30 11.59
CA VAL A 201 19.96 -9.27 10.13
C VAL A 201 20.14 -10.69 9.62
N PHE A 202 19.04 -11.32 9.23
CA PHE A 202 19.05 -12.65 8.63
C PHE A 202 19.02 -12.52 7.10
N MET A 203 20.07 -12.97 6.42
CA MET A 203 20.24 -12.82 4.98
C MET A 203 20.33 -14.16 4.27
N LEU A 204 19.50 -14.31 3.22
CA LEU A 204 19.67 -15.31 2.18
C LEU A 204 20.26 -14.63 0.94
N ALA A 205 21.54 -14.90 0.66
CA ALA A 205 22.25 -14.29 -0.46
C ALA A 205 21.81 -14.87 -1.80
N GLN A 206 22.10 -14.15 -2.88
CA GLN A 206 21.97 -14.65 -4.24
C GLN A 206 22.79 -15.94 -4.43
N GLY A 207 22.17 -16.96 -5.04
CA GLY A 207 22.81 -18.27 -5.25
C GLY A 207 22.99 -19.12 -3.99
N SER A 208 22.48 -18.68 -2.83
CA SER A 208 22.40 -19.53 -1.63
C SER A 208 21.24 -20.52 -1.74
N ASN A 209 21.34 -21.67 -1.08
CA ASN A 209 20.29 -22.69 -1.02
C ASN A 209 19.56 -22.63 0.33
N TYR A 210 18.25 -22.85 0.30
CA TYR A 210 17.44 -23.04 1.51
C TYR A 210 16.48 -24.22 1.34
N ASP A 211 16.14 -24.85 2.46
CA ASP A 211 15.02 -25.77 2.59
C ASP A 211 14.43 -25.66 3.99
N PHE A 212 13.27 -25.03 4.11
CA PHE A 212 12.55 -24.84 5.36
C PHE A 212 11.35 -25.79 5.49
N THR A 213 11.34 -26.91 4.75
CA THR A 213 10.22 -27.85 4.77
C THR A 213 9.88 -28.32 6.18
N GLY A 214 8.64 -28.09 6.59
CA GLY A 214 8.14 -28.41 7.93
C GLY A 214 8.68 -27.52 9.06
N GLY A 215 9.64 -26.64 8.78
CA GLY A 215 10.20 -25.71 9.75
C GLY A 215 9.43 -24.39 9.86
N THR A 216 9.80 -23.62 10.87
CA THR A 216 9.28 -22.27 11.12
C THR A 216 10.41 -21.25 11.14
N PHE A 217 10.21 -20.14 10.46
CA PHE A 217 11.03 -18.94 10.58
C PHE A 217 10.20 -17.81 11.20
N ILE A 218 10.72 -17.17 12.23
CA ILE A 218 10.06 -16.06 12.94
C ILE A 218 10.97 -14.83 12.85
N ASN A 219 10.48 -13.78 12.19
CA ASN A 219 11.09 -12.46 12.22
C ASN A 219 10.30 -11.57 13.18
N SER A 220 10.96 -11.02 14.18
CA SER A 220 10.31 -10.25 15.24
C SER A 220 11.20 -9.12 15.75
N SER A 221 10.60 -8.20 16.52
CA SER A 221 11.21 -6.96 17.01
C SER A 221 11.42 -5.88 15.94
N ALA A 222 11.55 -4.63 16.40
CA ALA A 222 11.81 -3.45 15.55
C ALA A 222 13.12 -3.52 14.73
N GLN A 223 14.07 -4.36 15.18
CA GLN A 223 15.37 -4.51 14.53
C GLN A 223 15.48 -5.84 13.75
N GLY A 224 14.53 -6.76 13.92
CA GLY A 224 14.45 -8.00 13.17
C GLY A 224 14.27 -7.75 11.68
N ARG A 225 15.21 -8.25 10.88
CA ARG A 225 15.25 -8.05 9.45
C ARG A 225 15.54 -9.35 8.71
N LEU A 226 14.59 -9.78 7.89
CA LEU A 226 14.79 -10.80 6.87
C LEU A 226 15.18 -10.12 5.54
N VAL A 227 16.35 -10.46 5.00
CA VAL A 227 16.87 -9.94 3.73
C VAL A 227 16.91 -11.06 2.69
N LEU A 228 16.15 -10.88 1.61
CA LEU A 228 16.07 -11.80 0.49
C LEU A 228 16.76 -11.20 -0.73
N ASN A 229 18.00 -11.63 -0.97
CA ASN A 229 18.74 -11.36 -2.21
C ASN A 229 18.61 -12.51 -3.23
N ARG A 230 17.66 -13.41 -2.99
CA ARG A 230 17.35 -14.56 -3.83
C ARG A 230 15.85 -14.84 -3.82
N ASP A 231 15.41 -15.61 -4.80
CA ASP A 231 14.00 -15.94 -4.95
C ASP A 231 13.48 -16.73 -3.75
N PHE A 232 12.27 -16.38 -3.30
CA PHE A 232 11.58 -17.00 -2.18
C PHE A 232 10.07 -17.00 -2.44
N ALA A 233 9.38 -18.09 -2.08
CA ALA A 233 7.95 -18.25 -2.36
C ALA A 233 7.19 -18.71 -1.11
N PHE A 234 6.40 -17.82 -0.51
CA PHE A 234 5.49 -18.17 0.57
C PHE A 234 4.45 -19.20 0.10
N GLY A 235 4.22 -20.21 0.95
CA GLY A 235 3.27 -21.31 0.72
C GLY A 235 3.83 -22.51 -0.02
N GLU A 236 5.04 -22.44 -0.59
CA GLU A 236 5.73 -23.63 -1.07
C GLU A 236 6.32 -24.41 0.10
N ALA A 237 6.38 -25.75 -0.01
CA ALA A 237 6.91 -26.60 1.06
C ALA A 237 8.30 -26.13 1.54
N LYS A 238 9.20 -25.79 0.61
CA LYS A 238 10.56 -25.32 0.91
C LYS A 238 10.61 -24.02 1.70
N ALA A 239 9.57 -23.20 1.71
CA ALA A 239 9.56 -21.95 2.47
C ALA A 239 9.18 -22.15 3.94
N GLY A 240 8.60 -23.31 4.28
CA GLY A 240 8.09 -23.57 5.63
C GLY A 240 7.04 -22.55 6.06
N ALA A 241 6.81 -22.47 7.37
CA ALA A 241 6.00 -21.41 7.95
C ALA A 241 6.85 -20.17 8.19
N VAL A 242 6.43 -19.01 7.67
CA VAL A 242 7.11 -17.72 7.91
C VAL A 242 6.18 -16.79 8.68
N LYS A 243 6.63 -16.35 9.85
CA LYS A 243 5.95 -15.37 10.70
C LYS A 243 6.72 -14.05 10.65
N LEU A 244 6.04 -12.99 10.19
CA LEU A 244 6.57 -11.63 10.13
C LEU A 244 5.81 -10.80 11.15
N GLU A 245 6.33 -10.74 12.37
CA GLU A 245 5.67 -10.11 13.50
C GLU A 245 5.80 -8.59 13.47
N GLN A 246 4.96 -7.92 14.26
CA GLN A 246 4.93 -6.47 14.35
C GLN A 246 6.31 -5.87 14.65
N GLY A 247 6.62 -4.77 13.97
CA GLY A 247 7.90 -4.06 14.06
C GLY A 247 9.03 -4.67 13.23
N SER A 248 8.93 -5.94 12.83
CA SER A 248 9.96 -6.56 12.01
C SER A 248 9.94 -6.05 10.57
N THR A 249 11.04 -6.25 9.84
CA THR A 249 11.17 -5.85 8.44
C THR A 249 11.52 -7.02 7.53
N LEU A 250 10.78 -7.19 6.44
CA LEU A 250 11.18 -7.99 5.28
C LEU A 250 11.73 -7.07 4.18
N ARG A 251 12.92 -7.38 3.66
CA ARG A 251 13.52 -6.68 2.51
C ARG A 251 13.66 -7.64 1.33
N ASN A 252 12.95 -7.35 0.27
CA ASN A 252 13.04 -8.08 -0.98
C ASN A 252 13.90 -7.33 -2.00
N TYR A 253 14.92 -7.98 -2.52
CA TYR A 253 15.77 -7.54 -3.64
C TYR A 253 15.74 -8.51 -4.84
N ALA A 254 14.89 -9.54 -4.79
CA ALA A 254 14.79 -10.61 -5.80
C ALA A 254 13.31 -10.93 -6.12
N ASN A 255 12.98 -12.14 -6.57
CA ASN A 255 11.57 -12.53 -6.77
C ASN A 255 10.97 -13.10 -5.48
N LEU A 256 10.08 -12.34 -4.86
CA LEU A 256 9.27 -12.77 -3.73
C LEU A 256 7.86 -13.10 -4.21
N LYS A 257 7.38 -14.31 -3.92
CA LYS A 257 6.07 -14.77 -4.36
C LYS A 257 5.17 -15.16 -3.19
N VAL A 258 3.88 -14.86 -3.29
CA VAL A 258 2.83 -15.52 -2.50
C VAL A 258 2.07 -16.43 -3.45
N ILE A 259 2.18 -17.75 -3.28
CA ILE A 259 1.56 -18.68 -4.23
C ILE A 259 0.03 -18.67 -4.15
N ALA A 260 -0.62 -19.10 -5.23
CA ALA A 260 -2.07 -19.22 -5.27
C ALA A 260 -2.59 -20.17 -4.18
N GLY A 261 -3.71 -19.81 -3.55
CA GLY A 261 -4.32 -20.58 -2.46
C GLY A 261 -3.64 -20.45 -1.09
N TYR A 262 -2.52 -19.73 -0.99
CA TYR A 262 -1.85 -19.47 0.29
C TYR A 262 -2.13 -18.05 0.79
N THR A 263 -2.29 -17.91 2.11
CA THR A 263 -2.45 -16.62 2.79
C THR A 263 -1.21 -16.33 3.62
N GLN A 264 -0.49 -15.27 3.28
CA GLN A 264 0.61 -14.75 4.09
C GLN A 264 0.13 -13.55 4.92
N ALA A 265 0.25 -13.64 6.23
CA ALA A 265 0.12 -12.49 7.12
C ALA A 265 1.49 -11.80 7.28
N ASN A 266 1.49 -10.48 7.11
CA ASN A 266 2.65 -9.63 7.35
C ASN A 266 2.23 -8.52 8.32
N ASP A 267 2.57 -8.70 9.59
CA ASP A 267 2.33 -7.70 10.65
C ASP A 267 3.47 -6.68 10.75
N GLY A 268 4.64 -6.98 10.15
CA GLY A 268 5.77 -6.07 10.00
C GLY A 268 5.76 -5.26 8.70
N ASP A 269 6.90 -4.64 8.41
CA ASP A 269 7.12 -3.86 7.19
C ASP A 269 7.62 -4.77 6.06
N LEU A 270 6.95 -4.76 4.90
CA LEU A 270 7.47 -5.38 3.69
C LEU A 270 8.02 -4.30 2.75
N ASN A 271 9.32 -4.33 2.49
CA ASN A 271 9.99 -3.44 1.55
C ASN A 271 10.35 -4.22 0.28
N ASN A 272 9.67 -3.92 -0.83
CA ASN A 272 10.07 -4.38 -2.15
C ASN A 272 10.98 -3.32 -2.79
N TYR A 273 12.28 -3.57 -2.80
CA TYR A 273 13.27 -2.61 -3.29
C TYR A 273 13.37 -2.61 -4.81
N ALA A 274 14.00 -1.57 -5.37
CA ALA A 274 14.37 -1.54 -6.78
C ALA A 274 15.14 -2.82 -7.18
N GLY A 275 14.76 -3.42 -8.31
CA GLY A 275 15.25 -4.73 -8.76
C GLY A 275 14.49 -5.93 -8.17
N GLY A 276 13.77 -5.73 -7.06
CA GLY A 276 12.87 -6.74 -6.49
C GLY A 276 11.52 -6.81 -7.21
N VAL A 277 11.01 -8.03 -7.32
CA VAL A 277 9.66 -8.33 -7.80
C VAL A 277 8.86 -8.97 -6.67
N LEU A 278 7.69 -8.41 -6.35
CA LEU A 278 6.71 -9.02 -5.47
C LEU A 278 5.52 -9.52 -6.30
N ASP A 279 5.35 -10.84 -6.41
CA ASP A 279 4.25 -11.50 -7.14
C ASP A 279 3.23 -12.12 -6.17
N VAL A 280 2.08 -11.48 -6.01
CA VAL A 280 0.99 -11.93 -5.14
C VAL A 280 -0.06 -12.66 -5.98
N ARG A 281 -0.08 -14.00 -5.89
CA ARG A 281 -1.10 -14.85 -6.53
C ARG A 281 -2.10 -15.45 -5.55
N GLY A 282 -1.72 -15.58 -4.29
CA GLY A 282 -2.60 -15.92 -3.17
C GLY A 282 -3.13 -14.67 -2.49
N THR A 283 -3.16 -14.70 -1.16
CA THR A 283 -3.57 -13.54 -0.33
C THR A 283 -2.37 -13.03 0.46
N LEU A 284 -2.06 -11.74 0.34
CA LEU A 284 -1.09 -11.05 1.17
C LEU A 284 -1.82 -10.02 2.05
N ASN A 285 -1.83 -10.26 3.35
CA ASN A 285 -2.33 -9.31 4.34
C ASN A 285 -1.17 -8.51 4.90
N SER A 286 -0.97 -7.28 4.43
CA SER A 286 0.15 -6.44 4.85
C SER A 286 -0.31 -5.33 5.80
N ALA A 287 0.40 -5.15 6.91
CA ALA A 287 0.33 -3.91 7.70
C ALA A 287 0.90 -2.78 6.85
N ASN A 288 2.23 -2.77 6.66
CA ASN A 288 2.94 -1.80 5.84
C ASN A 288 3.60 -2.46 4.63
N LEU A 289 3.45 -1.84 3.46
CA LEU A 289 4.04 -2.28 2.20
C LEU A 289 4.66 -1.11 1.44
N TYR A 290 5.97 -1.14 1.24
CA TYR A 290 6.72 -0.12 0.52
C TYR A 290 7.25 -0.70 -0.78
N ASN A 291 6.67 -0.30 -1.90
CA ASN A 291 7.09 -0.73 -3.23
C ASN A 291 7.93 0.35 -3.92
N THR A 292 9.20 0.02 -4.17
CA THR A 292 10.11 0.78 -5.03
C THR A 292 10.67 -0.06 -6.19
N GLY A 293 10.24 -1.33 -6.28
CA GLY A 293 10.51 -2.24 -7.40
C GLY A 293 9.24 -2.51 -8.22
N THR A 294 9.04 -3.76 -8.60
CA THR A 294 7.84 -4.21 -9.31
C THR A 294 6.92 -4.99 -8.38
N LEU A 295 5.66 -4.58 -8.28
CA LEU A 295 4.61 -5.33 -7.57
C LEU A 295 3.56 -5.80 -8.57
N ASN A 296 3.31 -7.10 -8.59
CA ASN A 296 2.25 -7.73 -9.38
C ASN A 296 1.26 -8.38 -8.41
N ASN A 297 0.00 -7.95 -8.44
CA ASN A 297 -1.07 -8.56 -7.68
C ASN A 297 -2.07 -9.21 -8.62
N ALA A 298 -2.05 -10.54 -8.70
CA ALA A 298 -3.03 -11.37 -9.40
C ALA A 298 -4.02 -12.06 -8.44
N GLY A 299 -3.72 -12.08 -7.14
CA GLY A 299 -4.60 -12.60 -6.09
C GLY A 299 -5.27 -11.47 -5.29
N VAL A 300 -5.16 -11.53 -3.97
CA VAL A 300 -5.68 -10.51 -3.05
C VAL A 300 -4.52 -9.85 -2.32
N LEU A 301 -4.42 -8.54 -2.44
CA LEU A 301 -3.52 -7.72 -1.64
C LEU A 301 -4.34 -6.83 -0.71
N GLU A 302 -4.35 -7.18 0.57
CA GLU A 302 -5.07 -6.47 1.62
C GLU A 302 -4.12 -5.54 2.37
N VAL A 303 -4.43 -4.25 2.39
CA VAL A 303 -3.66 -3.20 3.06
C VAL A 303 -4.39 -2.76 4.32
N ARG A 304 -3.78 -3.04 5.47
CA ARG A 304 -4.34 -2.71 6.79
C ARG A 304 -3.88 -1.37 7.33
N GLU A 305 -2.64 -0.96 7.06
CA GLU A 305 -2.10 0.33 7.49
C GLU A 305 -1.70 1.19 6.30
N ILE A 306 -0.58 0.89 5.64
CA ILE A 306 -0.06 1.72 4.55
C ILE A 306 0.49 0.86 3.42
N LEU A 307 0.13 1.21 2.18
CA LEU A 307 0.84 0.83 0.98
C LEU A 307 1.35 2.09 0.29
N THR A 308 2.65 2.13 0.00
CA THR A 308 3.21 3.14 -0.89
C THR A 308 3.74 2.50 -2.16
N ASN A 309 3.35 3.04 -3.30
CA ASN A 309 3.92 2.71 -4.59
C ASN A 309 4.76 3.89 -5.08
N GLY A 310 6.08 3.71 -5.09
CA GLY A 310 7.05 4.64 -5.65
C GLY A 310 7.60 4.20 -7.02
N ALA A 311 7.09 3.11 -7.59
CA ALA A 311 7.55 2.54 -8.85
C ALA A 311 6.37 1.94 -9.64
N ALA A 312 6.40 0.64 -9.95
CA ALA A 312 5.36 -0.02 -10.74
C ALA A 312 4.53 -0.99 -9.89
N LEU A 313 3.21 -0.81 -9.92
CA LEU A 313 2.23 -1.74 -9.35
C LEU A 313 1.23 -2.14 -10.44
N THR A 314 1.10 -3.44 -10.70
CA THR A 314 0.04 -3.99 -11.57
C THR A 314 -0.94 -4.80 -10.73
N ASN A 315 -2.20 -4.40 -10.71
CA ASN A 315 -3.29 -5.12 -10.08
C ASN A 315 -4.17 -5.79 -11.15
N SER A 316 -4.12 -7.11 -11.24
CA SER A 316 -5.05 -7.93 -12.04
C SER A 316 -6.05 -8.73 -11.18
N GLY A 317 -5.82 -8.80 -9.87
CA GLY A 317 -6.75 -9.36 -8.89
C GLY A 317 -7.48 -8.26 -8.10
N THR A 318 -7.51 -8.40 -6.78
CA THR A 318 -8.10 -7.42 -5.86
C THR A 318 -7.01 -6.74 -5.05
N LEU A 319 -6.91 -5.42 -5.18
CA LEU A 319 -6.11 -4.55 -4.32
C LEU A 319 -7.06 -3.80 -3.40
N ARG A 320 -7.00 -4.06 -2.10
CA ARG A 320 -7.99 -3.55 -1.15
C ARG A 320 -7.33 -2.76 -0.02
N ALA A 321 -7.84 -1.56 0.22
CA ALA A 321 -7.61 -0.81 1.45
C ALA A 321 -8.82 -0.98 2.36
N SER A 322 -8.74 -1.84 3.38
CA SER A 322 -9.82 -2.02 4.35
C SER A 322 -9.88 -0.88 5.35
N THR A 323 -8.76 -0.67 6.03
CA THR A 323 -8.56 0.37 7.05
C THR A 323 -7.35 1.25 6.75
N GLY A 324 -6.52 0.83 5.79
CA GLY A 324 -5.26 1.48 5.48
C GLY A 324 -5.34 2.54 4.38
N GLN A 325 -4.18 3.10 4.07
CA GLN A 325 -3.96 4.09 3.03
C GLN A 325 -3.12 3.50 1.90
N MET A 326 -3.57 3.67 0.66
CA MET A 326 -2.80 3.36 -0.54
C MET A 326 -2.37 4.65 -1.20
N ILE A 327 -1.06 4.85 -1.37
CA ILE A 327 -0.50 6.06 -1.96
C ILE A 327 0.29 5.67 -3.21
N ASN A 328 -0.16 6.13 -4.37
CA ASN A 328 0.61 6.07 -5.61
C ASN A 328 1.37 7.39 -5.78
N PHE A 329 2.68 7.39 -5.53
CA PHE A 329 3.48 8.61 -5.54
C PHE A 329 3.64 9.23 -6.94
N SER A 330 4.02 10.51 -6.98
CA SER A 330 4.40 11.17 -8.22
C SER A 330 5.52 10.40 -8.94
N GLY A 331 5.39 10.25 -10.25
CA GLY A 331 6.28 9.43 -11.08
C GLY A 331 6.04 7.91 -11.01
N ALA A 332 5.23 7.43 -10.07
CA ALA A 332 4.86 6.02 -9.97
C ALA A 332 3.64 5.69 -10.84
N THR A 333 3.55 4.43 -11.26
CA THR A 333 2.44 3.91 -12.07
C THR A 333 1.70 2.79 -11.33
N LEU A 334 0.39 2.95 -11.18
CA LEU A 334 -0.55 1.92 -10.74
C LEU A 334 -1.41 1.50 -11.93
N THR A 335 -1.24 0.29 -12.44
CA THR A 335 -2.09 -0.28 -13.50
C THR A 335 -3.14 -1.18 -12.87
N ASN A 336 -4.41 -0.79 -12.95
CA ASN A 336 -5.52 -1.58 -12.48
C ASN A 336 -6.27 -2.26 -13.64
N LYS A 337 -6.10 -3.57 -13.78
CA LYS A 337 -6.88 -4.46 -14.67
C LYS A 337 -7.97 -5.23 -13.92
N GLY A 338 -7.80 -5.40 -12.61
CA GLY A 338 -8.77 -6.06 -11.72
C GLY A 338 -9.63 -5.04 -10.97
N THR A 339 -9.73 -5.22 -9.65
CA THR A 339 -10.46 -4.31 -8.77
C THR A 339 -9.52 -3.61 -7.80
N VAL A 340 -9.60 -2.28 -7.74
CA VAL A 340 -9.12 -1.50 -6.60
C VAL A 340 -10.33 -1.21 -5.72
N ASP A 341 -10.28 -1.65 -4.47
CA ASP A 341 -11.38 -1.57 -3.51
C ASP A 341 -10.98 -0.69 -2.31
N VAL A 342 -11.58 0.47 -2.22
CA VAL A 342 -11.39 1.44 -1.14
C VAL A 342 -12.57 1.29 -0.19
N ALA A 343 -12.42 0.48 0.85
CA ALA A 343 -13.48 0.23 1.82
C ALA A 343 -13.82 1.48 2.63
N ALA A 344 -14.88 1.44 3.45
CA ALA A 344 -15.41 2.59 4.18
C ALA A 344 -14.37 3.36 5.02
N SER A 345 -13.41 2.66 5.62
CA SER A 345 -12.32 3.26 6.41
C SER A 345 -11.00 3.33 5.66
N GLY A 346 -10.98 2.90 4.39
CA GLY A 346 -9.80 2.90 3.54
C GLY A 346 -9.63 4.24 2.81
N MET A 347 -8.40 4.49 2.38
CA MET A 347 -8.08 5.63 1.53
C MET A 347 -7.19 5.23 0.35
N LEU A 348 -7.47 5.82 -0.82
CA LEU A 348 -6.59 5.83 -1.97
C LEU A 348 -6.19 7.28 -2.29
N GLN A 349 -4.90 7.53 -2.41
CA GLN A 349 -4.35 8.80 -2.86
C GLN A 349 -3.48 8.56 -4.09
N ASN A 350 -3.83 9.20 -5.21
CA ASN A 350 -3.06 9.13 -6.44
C ASN A 350 -2.38 10.47 -6.72
N GLU A 351 -1.05 10.50 -6.61
CA GLU A 351 -0.17 11.61 -7.03
C GLU A 351 0.50 11.33 -8.39
N GLY A 352 0.55 10.06 -8.79
CA GLY A 352 1.18 9.59 -10.02
C GLY A 352 0.17 9.30 -11.14
N THR A 353 0.47 8.27 -11.92
CA THR A 353 -0.43 7.76 -12.97
C THR A 353 -1.15 6.50 -12.50
N LEU A 354 -2.49 6.52 -12.55
CA LEU A 354 -3.34 5.35 -12.35
C LEU A 354 -3.99 4.97 -13.69
N LEU A 355 -3.55 3.87 -14.27
CA LEU A 355 -4.13 3.30 -15.50
C LEU A 355 -5.29 2.37 -15.13
N ASN A 356 -6.52 2.86 -15.20
CA ASN A 356 -7.71 2.07 -14.86
C ASN A 356 -8.30 1.40 -16.11
N GLN A 357 -8.11 0.09 -16.23
CA GLN A 357 -8.75 -0.78 -17.23
C GLN A 357 -9.83 -1.67 -16.61
N GLY A 358 -9.80 -1.85 -15.28
CA GLY A 358 -10.77 -2.62 -14.52
C GLY A 358 -11.77 -1.73 -13.78
N LYS A 359 -11.91 -1.96 -12.47
CA LYS A 359 -12.87 -1.27 -11.60
C LYS A 359 -12.17 -0.58 -10.43
N ILE A 360 -12.56 0.65 -10.14
CA ILE A 360 -12.28 1.33 -8.87
C ILE A 360 -13.60 1.38 -8.09
N ALA A 361 -13.66 0.67 -6.96
CA ALA A 361 -14.79 0.68 -6.04
C ALA A 361 -14.45 1.55 -4.83
N VAL A 362 -15.32 2.51 -4.49
CA VAL A 362 -15.08 3.47 -3.41
C VAL A 362 -16.27 3.49 -2.46
N ALA A 363 -16.00 3.16 -1.20
CA ALA A 363 -16.86 3.39 -0.05
C ALA A 363 -16.19 4.29 1.00
N GLY A 364 -14.86 4.42 0.97
CA GLY A 364 -14.08 5.35 1.79
C GLY A 364 -13.65 6.60 1.03
N THR A 365 -12.37 6.96 1.12
CA THR A 365 -11.86 8.21 0.51
C THR A 365 -10.96 7.93 -0.68
N PHE A 366 -11.23 8.54 -1.82
CA PHE A 366 -10.34 8.55 -2.98
C PHE A 366 -9.97 9.98 -3.36
N VAL A 367 -8.68 10.31 -3.30
CA VAL A 367 -8.14 11.60 -3.76
C VAL A 367 -7.26 11.37 -4.98
N ASN A 368 -7.61 12.02 -6.09
CA ASN A 368 -6.80 12.04 -7.30
C ASN A 368 -6.17 13.43 -7.51
N ASN A 369 -4.90 13.57 -7.16
CA ASN A 369 -4.06 14.74 -7.44
C ASN A 369 -3.28 14.61 -8.75
N GLY A 370 -3.03 13.38 -9.19
CA GLY A 370 -2.33 13.06 -10.44
C GLY A 370 -3.27 12.81 -11.62
N VAL A 371 -2.96 11.75 -12.36
CA VAL A 371 -3.72 11.34 -13.55
C VAL A 371 -4.34 9.98 -13.34
N VAL A 372 -5.65 9.88 -13.51
CA VAL A 372 -6.36 8.61 -13.72
C VAL A 372 -6.76 8.56 -15.19
N GLN A 373 -6.42 7.48 -15.89
CA GLN A 373 -6.79 7.31 -17.29
C GLN A 373 -7.10 5.86 -17.63
N GLY A 374 -7.98 5.64 -18.60
CA GLY A 374 -8.26 4.34 -19.17
C GLY A 374 -9.75 4.09 -19.39
N THR A 375 -10.07 2.85 -19.73
CA THR A 375 -11.42 2.42 -20.12
C THR A 375 -12.17 1.75 -18.97
N GLY A 376 -11.61 1.75 -17.76
CA GLY A 376 -12.22 1.16 -16.59
C GLY A 376 -13.37 1.99 -16.04
N SER A 377 -14.03 1.46 -14.99
CA SER A 377 -15.15 2.10 -14.31
C SER A 377 -14.75 2.65 -12.94
N LEU A 378 -15.43 3.70 -12.51
CA LEU A 378 -15.50 4.18 -11.13
C LEU A 378 -16.90 3.87 -10.58
N GLN A 379 -16.96 3.16 -9.46
CA GLN A 379 -18.19 2.92 -8.71
C GLN A 379 -18.02 3.44 -7.28
N GLN A 380 -18.75 4.49 -6.94
CA GLN A 380 -18.83 5.01 -5.60
C GLN A 380 -20.15 4.57 -4.96
N THR A 381 -20.08 3.96 -3.79
CA THR A 381 -21.26 3.53 -3.01
C THR A 381 -21.44 4.35 -1.73
N ALA A 382 -20.37 4.98 -1.25
CA ALA A 382 -20.35 5.86 -0.09
C ALA A 382 -19.06 6.70 -0.13
N GLY A 383 -18.82 7.47 0.93
CA GLY A 383 -17.55 8.16 1.14
C GLY A 383 -17.33 9.35 0.21
N GLN A 384 -16.07 9.65 -0.08
CA GLN A 384 -15.66 10.88 -0.74
C GLN A 384 -14.71 10.58 -1.91
N VAL A 385 -14.98 11.18 -3.08
CA VAL A 385 -14.08 11.17 -4.23
C VAL A 385 -13.71 12.61 -4.57
N ALA A 386 -12.44 12.98 -4.42
CA ALA A 386 -11.94 14.31 -4.80
C ALA A 386 -11.05 14.19 -6.05
N ILE A 387 -11.41 14.93 -7.10
CA ILE A 387 -10.67 14.97 -8.37
C ILE A 387 -10.02 16.35 -8.47
N ASN A 388 -8.74 16.41 -8.08
CA ASN A 388 -7.91 17.62 -8.12
C ASN A 388 -7.04 17.66 -9.38
N GLY A 389 -6.68 16.48 -9.90
CA GLY A 389 -6.01 16.30 -11.19
C GLY A 389 -6.99 15.87 -12.29
N SER A 390 -6.51 15.08 -13.26
CA SER A 390 -7.37 14.60 -14.35
C SER A 390 -7.85 13.16 -14.11
N MET A 391 -9.10 12.87 -14.46
CA MET A 391 -9.69 11.55 -14.41
C MET A 391 -10.42 11.24 -15.71
N THR A 392 -9.96 10.22 -16.43
CA THR A 392 -10.63 9.65 -17.61
C THR A 392 -11.04 8.22 -17.33
N VAL A 393 -12.35 7.94 -17.42
CA VAL A 393 -12.95 6.61 -17.18
C VAL A 393 -14.04 6.32 -18.21
N ALA A 394 -14.37 5.04 -18.45
CA ALA A 394 -15.51 4.73 -19.30
C ALA A 394 -16.84 5.08 -18.62
N THR A 395 -16.98 4.70 -17.35
CA THR A 395 -18.19 4.96 -16.57
C THR A 395 -17.85 5.47 -15.17
N ALA A 396 -18.66 6.43 -14.69
CA ALA A 396 -18.68 6.84 -13.30
C ALA A 396 -20.10 6.65 -12.74
N SER A 397 -20.22 5.86 -11.68
CA SER A 397 -21.49 5.57 -11.00
C SER A 397 -21.41 5.99 -9.55
N ILE A 398 -22.12 7.05 -9.18
CA ILE A 398 -22.16 7.63 -7.83
C ILE A 398 -23.49 7.22 -7.19
N GLN A 399 -23.50 6.09 -6.48
CA GLN A 399 -24.71 5.55 -5.84
C GLN A 399 -24.91 6.07 -4.41
N GLY A 400 -23.86 6.65 -3.82
CA GLY A 400 -23.88 7.22 -2.48
C GLY A 400 -22.58 7.98 -2.21
N GLY A 401 -22.60 8.88 -1.24
CA GLY A 401 -21.47 9.76 -0.96
C GLY A 401 -21.35 10.92 -1.96
N GLN A 402 -20.24 11.64 -1.90
CA GLN A 402 -19.99 12.82 -2.73
C GLN A 402 -18.78 12.61 -3.64
N LEU A 403 -18.91 13.02 -4.90
CA LEU A 403 -17.81 13.19 -5.83
C LEU A 403 -17.64 14.68 -6.10
N ALA A 404 -16.47 15.24 -5.81
CA ALA A 404 -16.17 16.63 -6.07
C ALA A 404 -15.04 16.75 -7.11
N VAL A 405 -15.28 17.47 -8.20
CA VAL A 405 -14.26 17.91 -9.16
C VAL A 405 -13.82 19.29 -8.74
N GLN A 406 -12.61 19.38 -8.20
CA GLN A 406 -12.07 20.59 -7.58
C GLN A 406 -11.45 21.52 -8.63
N SER A 407 -11.04 22.72 -8.20
CA SER A 407 -10.36 23.70 -9.04
C SER A 407 -9.12 23.09 -9.73
N GLY A 408 -9.06 23.23 -11.05
CA GLY A 408 -8.00 22.63 -11.88
C GLY A 408 -8.17 21.13 -12.16
N GLY A 409 -9.15 20.48 -11.52
CA GLY A 409 -9.52 19.09 -11.75
C GLY A 409 -10.40 18.92 -12.99
N ALA A 410 -10.34 17.73 -13.60
CA ALA A 410 -11.18 17.38 -14.74
C ALA A 410 -11.67 15.93 -14.67
N LEU A 411 -12.97 15.74 -14.85
CA LEU A 411 -13.59 14.43 -15.07
C LEU A 411 -14.04 14.29 -16.53
N ASN A 412 -13.50 13.30 -17.22
CA ASN A 412 -13.90 12.88 -18.56
C ASN A 412 -14.46 11.46 -18.50
N ALA A 413 -15.75 11.29 -18.78
CA ALA A 413 -16.38 9.99 -18.80
C ALA A 413 -17.24 9.76 -20.03
N ALA A 414 -17.40 8.51 -20.48
CA ALA A 414 -18.41 8.24 -21.51
C ALA A 414 -19.82 8.32 -20.91
N LYS A 415 -20.03 7.69 -19.75
CA LYS A 415 -21.30 7.72 -19.03
C LYS A 415 -21.11 8.08 -17.57
N VAL A 416 -21.96 8.97 -17.07
CA VAL A 416 -22.06 9.28 -15.64
C VAL A 416 -23.48 8.98 -15.15
N THR A 417 -23.59 8.35 -14.00
CA THR A 417 -24.87 8.09 -13.34
C THR A 417 -24.77 8.46 -11.87
N ILE A 418 -25.60 9.39 -11.45
CA ILE A 418 -25.77 9.81 -10.06
C ILE A 418 -27.05 9.15 -9.57
N GLY A 419 -26.93 8.17 -8.68
CA GLY A 419 -28.06 7.52 -8.03
C GLY A 419 -28.76 8.45 -7.05
N ALA A 420 -29.92 8.04 -6.51
CA ALA A 420 -30.75 8.90 -5.66
C ALA A 420 -30.04 9.42 -4.39
N ASN A 421 -29.07 8.68 -3.88
CA ASN A 421 -28.26 9.07 -2.72
C ASN A 421 -26.88 9.63 -3.10
N GLY A 422 -26.61 9.74 -4.40
CA GLY A 422 -25.34 10.25 -4.92
C GLY A 422 -25.35 11.77 -5.00
N ASP A 423 -24.19 12.35 -4.73
CA ASP A 423 -23.93 13.78 -4.84
C ASP A 423 -22.70 14.00 -5.73
N MET A 424 -22.80 14.87 -6.72
CA MET A 424 -21.68 15.23 -7.59
C MET A 424 -21.58 16.75 -7.68
N LEU A 425 -20.40 17.29 -7.42
CA LEU A 425 -20.12 18.73 -7.40
C LEU A 425 -18.97 19.08 -8.35
N ALA A 426 -19.20 20.02 -9.26
CA ALA A 426 -18.17 20.67 -10.05
C ALA A 426 -17.77 22.00 -9.38
N GLN A 427 -16.75 21.97 -8.52
CA GLN A 427 -16.27 23.12 -7.74
C GLN A 427 -15.06 23.74 -8.44
N ALA A 428 -15.31 24.64 -9.39
CA ALA A 428 -14.33 25.22 -10.29
C ALA A 428 -13.56 24.20 -11.16
N GLY A 429 -14.11 22.99 -11.29
CA GLY A 429 -13.58 21.90 -12.09
C GLY A 429 -14.30 21.72 -13.42
N ALA A 430 -13.73 20.89 -14.30
CA ALA A 430 -14.32 20.56 -15.60
C ALA A 430 -14.97 19.17 -15.59
N VAL A 431 -16.21 19.08 -16.05
CA VAL A 431 -16.94 17.81 -16.22
C VAL A 431 -17.35 17.66 -17.67
N SER A 432 -16.86 16.59 -18.31
CA SER A 432 -17.18 16.22 -19.68
C SER A 432 -17.75 14.80 -19.74
N VAL A 433 -18.96 14.67 -20.29
CA VAL A 433 -19.65 13.38 -20.46
C VAL A 433 -20.00 13.16 -21.93
N SER A 434 -19.24 12.30 -22.60
CA SER A 434 -19.29 12.18 -24.07
C SER A 434 -20.47 11.37 -24.61
N SER A 435 -21.18 10.61 -23.75
CA SER A 435 -22.39 9.89 -24.13
C SER A 435 -23.61 10.36 -23.35
N LYS A 436 -23.68 10.12 -22.03
CA LYS A 436 -24.88 10.44 -21.25
C LYS A 436 -24.58 10.67 -19.77
N LEU A 437 -25.05 11.80 -19.25
CA LEU A 437 -25.22 12.07 -17.83
C LEU A 437 -26.65 11.69 -17.41
N THR A 438 -26.79 10.97 -16.31
CA THR A 438 -28.09 10.66 -15.69
C THR A 438 -28.06 11.05 -14.22
N VAL A 439 -28.99 11.91 -13.81
CA VAL A 439 -29.07 12.48 -12.46
C VAL A 439 -30.37 12.03 -11.79
N GLN A 440 -30.24 11.14 -10.81
CA GLN A 440 -31.32 10.76 -9.90
C GLN A 440 -31.12 11.34 -8.50
N GLY A 441 -29.90 11.75 -8.16
CA GLY A 441 -29.55 12.47 -6.92
C GLY A 441 -29.26 13.93 -7.20
N HIS A 442 -28.12 14.43 -6.75
CA HIS A 442 -27.75 15.84 -6.93
C HIS A 442 -26.59 16.03 -7.91
N TYR A 443 -26.71 17.04 -8.78
CA TYR A 443 -25.59 17.62 -9.52
C TYR A 443 -25.45 19.11 -9.19
N GLY A 444 -24.33 19.51 -8.59
CA GLY A 444 -24.00 20.89 -8.28
C GLY A 444 -22.86 21.42 -9.14
N SER A 445 -22.89 22.69 -9.51
CA SER A 445 -21.80 23.38 -10.22
C SER A 445 -21.58 24.78 -9.64
N GLU A 446 -20.35 25.11 -9.27
CA GLU A 446 -19.96 26.46 -8.85
C GLU A 446 -18.58 26.81 -9.42
N GLY A 447 -18.53 27.74 -10.36
CA GLY A 447 -17.33 28.09 -11.13
C GLY A 447 -16.89 27.03 -12.14
N GLY A 448 -17.70 25.98 -12.34
CA GLY A 448 -17.37 24.80 -13.12
C GLY A 448 -17.66 24.93 -14.62
N SER A 449 -17.06 24.05 -15.42
CA SER A 449 -17.40 23.89 -16.84
C SER A 449 -18.06 22.54 -17.09
N ASN A 450 -19.23 22.56 -17.73
CA ASN A 450 -20.09 21.39 -17.86
C ASN A 450 -20.37 21.11 -19.34
N THR A 451 -19.89 19.98 -19.85
CA THR A 451 -20.10 19.58 -21.25
C THR A 451 -20.67 18.17 -21.34
N PHE A 452 -21.86 18.03 -21.89
CA PHE A 452 -22.58 16.77 -21.98
C PHE A 452 -23.02 16.50 -23.41
N LYS A 453 -23.06 15.23 -23.80
CA LYS A 453 -23.85 14.81 -24.95
C LYS A 453 -25.33 14.79 -24.58
N ASP A 454 -25.80 13.76 -23.88
CA ASP A 454 -27.15 13.76 -23.30
C ASP A 454 -27.10 14.14 -21.82
N PHE A 455 -27.98 15.06 -21.41
CA PHE A 455 -28.17 15.45 -20.02
C PHE A 455 -29.57 15.06 -19.55
N VAL A 456 -29.67 14.05 -18.70
CA VAL A 456 -30.95 13.50 -18.23
C VAL A 456 -31.08 13.66 -16.72
N VAL A 457 -32.15 14.30 -16.28
CA VAL A 457 -32.52 14.42 -14.87
C VAL A 457 -33.83 13.64 -14.66
N GLY A 458 -33.81 12.61 -13.82
CA GLY A 458 -35.03 11.86 -13.50
C GLY A 458 -35.82 12.46 -12.34
N GLY A 459 -36.92 11.82 -11.97
CA GLY A 459 -37.91 12.35 -11.01
C GLY A 459 -37.37 12.75 -9.63
N THR A 460 -36.33 12.07 -9.13
CA THR A 460 -35.70 12.39 -7.85
C THR A 460 -34.47 13.29 -8.00
N GLY A 461 -34.02 13.52 -9.24
CA GLY A 461 -32.81 14.27 -9.52
C GLY A 461 -33.02 15.78 -9.45
N TRP A 462 -32.00 16.52 -9.08
CA TRP A 462 -32.01 17.98 -9.06
C TRP A 462 -30.63 18.57 -9.35
N VAL A 463 -30.62 19.83 -9.77
CA VAL A 463 -29.43 20.55 -10.19
C VAL A 463 -29.31 21.86 -9.43
N THR A 464 -28.09 22.17 -8.98
CA THR A 464 -27.73 23.52 -8.54
C THR A 464 -26.57 24.05 -9.38
N ALA A 465 -26.62 25.33 -9.72
CA ALA A 465 -25.57 25.98 -10.45
C ALA A 465 -25.54 27.49 -10.16
N GLY A 466 -24.33 28.01 -9.91
CA GLY A 466 -24.06 29.45 -9.96
C GLY A 466 -24.01 29.97 -11.40
N ALA A 467 -23.19 30.99 -11.67
CA ALA A 467 -22.98 31.58 -13.00
C ALA A 467 -22.20 30.68 -14.00
N ASP A 468 -22.54 29.39 -14.03
CA ASP A 468 -21.87 28.35 -14.80
C ASP A 468 -22.62 28.00 -16.08
N THR A 469 -21.87 27.52 -17.08
CA THR A 469 -22.43 27.12 -18.37
C THR A 469 -22.55 25.59 -18.49
N PHE A 470 -23.73 25.15 -18.94
CA PHE A 470 -24.07 23.78 -19.28
C PHE A 470 -24.17 23.63 -20.79
N THR A 471 -23.13 23.10 -21.43
CA THR A 471 -23.14 22.82 -22.87
C THR A 471 -23.65 21.40 -23.14
N VAL A 472 -24.76 21.27 -23.85
CA VAL A 472 -25.40 20.01 -24.20
C VAL A 472 -25.45 19.89 -25.72
N SER A 473 -24.84 18.83 -26.26
CA SER A 473 -24.77 18.58 -27.70
C SER A 473 -25.79 17.56 -28.22
N GLY A 474 -26.50 16.89 -27.32
CA GLY A 474 -27.57 15.93 -27.57
C GLY A 474 -28.86 16.36 -26.88
N ASN A 475 -29.53 15.47 -26.16
CA ASN A 475 -30.83 15.76 -25.56
C ASN A 475 -30.69 16.33 -24.14
N PHE A 476 -31.55 17.27 -23.78
CA PHE A 476 -31.77 17.65 -22.37
C PHE A 476 -33.17 17.16 -21.94
N LEU A 477 -33.19 16.17 -21.06
CA LEU A 477 -34.41 15.50 -20.63
C LEU A 477 -34.60 15.72 -19.13
N ASN A 478 -35.41 16.71 -18.76
CA ASN A 478 -35.74 16.98 -17.37
C ASN A 478 -37.11 16.38 -17.01
N ALA A 479 -37.09 15.36 -16.17
CA ALA A 479 -38.26 14.70 -15.58
C ALA A 479 -38.36 14.94 -14.08
N SER A 480 -37.60 15.89 -13.53
CA SER A 480 -37.49 16.14 -12.10
C SER A 480 -38.83 16.54 -11.47
N LEU A 481 -39.03 16.11 -10.22
CA LEU A 481 -40.13 16.54 -9.36
C LEU A 481 -39.63 17.43 -8.21
N GLN A 482 -38.36 17.83 -8.24
CA GLN A 482 -37.64 18.50 -7.13
C GLN A 482 -37.50 20.01 -7.35
N SER A 483 -38.59 20.71 -7.67
CA SER A 483 -38.53 22.12 -8.06
C SER A 483 -38.09 23.09 -6.95
N THR A 484 -38.24 22.71 -5.67
CA THR A 484 -37.79 23.52 -4.52
C THR A 484 -36.30 23.36 -4.20
N ALA A 485 -35.67 22.28 -4.67
CA ALA A 485 -34.24 22.04 -4.51
C ALA A 485 -33.45 22.51 -5.73
N TRP A 486 -34.12 22.71 -6.86
CA TRP A 486 -33.51 23.14 -8.10
C TRP A 486 -33.13 24.63 -8.07
N HIS A 487 -31.87 24.95 -8.37
CA HIS A 487 -31.37 26.33 -8.43
C HIS A 487 -30.42 26.51 -9.62
N THR A 488 -30.93 27.02 -10.75
CA THR A 488 -30.11 27.33 -11.95
C THR A 488 -30.42 28.74 -12.48
N ASP A 489 -30.92 29.60 -11.62
CA ASP A 489 -31.34 30.98 -11.89
C ASP A 489 -30.18 31.91 -12.24
N GLU A 490 -28.94 31.50 -11.96
CA GLU A 490 -27.72 32.18 -12.39
C GLU A 490 -27.00 31.46 -13.55
N ALA A 491 -27.42 30.24 -13.91
CA ALA A 491 -26.72 29.39 -14.87
C ALA A 491 -27.24 29.52 -16.31
N SER A 492 -26.37 29.22 -17.27
CA SER A 492 -26.70 29.20 -18.71
C SER A 492 -26.80 27.77 -19.23
N LEU A 493 -27.89 27.44 -19.92
CA LEU A 493 -28.07 26.19 -20.65
C LEU A 493 -27.85 26.41 -22.15
N HIS A 494 -26.81 25.79 -22.72
CA HIS A 494 -26.42 25.92 -24.12
C HIS A 494 -26.71 24.62 -24.85
N LEU A 495 -27.66 24.65 -25.78
CA LEU A 495 -28.04 23.51 -26.60
C LEU A 495 -27.47 23.64 -28.01
N THR A 496 -26.17 23.38 -28.16
CA THR A 496 -25.37 23.70 -29.37
C THR A 496 -25.05 22.48 -30.24
N GLY A 497 -25.80 21.39 -30.06
CA GLY A 497 -25.72 20.19 -30.90
C GLY A 497 -26.19 20.37 -32.35
N SER A 498 -26.47 19.25 -33.01
CA SER A 498 -27.00 19.23 -34.37
C SER A 498 -28.11 18.20 -34.53
N GLY A 499 -28.95 18.36 -35.56
CA GLY A 499 -30.10 17.49 -35.79
C GLY A 499 -31.23 17.72 -34.79
N THR A 500 -32.13 16.76 -34.65
CA THR A 500 -33.27 16.86 -33.73
C THR A 500 -32.84 16.59 -32.28
N GLN A 501 -32.99 17.60 -31.41
CA GLN A 501 -32.77 17.50 -29.97
C GLN A 501 -34.11 17.50 -29.24
N GLN A 502 -34.27 16.58 -28.30
CA GLN A 502 -35.40 16.56 -27.38
C GLN A 502 -35.13 17.45 -26.18
N LEU A 503 -36.15 18.23 -25.81
CA LEU A 503 -36.15 19.10 -24.66
C LEU A 503 -37.34 18.77 -23.75
N ALA A 504 -37.13 17.87 -22.79
CA ALA A 504 -38.20 17.48 -21.88
C ALA A 504 -38.31 18.50 -20.73
N LEU A 505 -39.51 19.04 -20.53
CA LEU A 505 -39.79 20.10 -19.56
C LEU A 505 -40.50 19.51 -18.33
N ALA A 506 -40.03 19.87 -17.14
CA ALA A 506 -40.67 19.49 -15.88
C ALA A 506 -41.40 20.66 -15.20
N GLY A 507 -41.29 21.88 -15.74
CA GLY A 507 -41.86 23.07 -15.13
C GLY A 507 -43.36 23.15 -15.28
N ALA A 508 -44.06 23.56 -14.22
CA ALA A 508 -45.47 23.88 -14.31
C ALA A 508 -45.65 25.16 -15.13
N ASP A 509 -46.62 25.17 -16.06
CA ASP A 509 -47.04 26.40 -16.74
C ASP A 509 -47.88 27.25 -15.77
N LEU A 510 -47.23 28.25 -15.17
CA LEU A 510 -47.84 29.25 -14.28
C LEU A 510 -48.09 30.58 -15.00
N GLY A 511 -48.05 30.56 -16.33
CA GLY A 511 -48.23 31.73 -17.18
C GLY A 511 -47.10 32.75 -17.12
N ALA A 512 -47.33 33.90 -17.76
CA ALA A 512 -46.37 34.98 -17.96
C ALA A 512 -46.13 35.87 -16.72
N THR A 513 -45.82 35.26 -15.57
CA THR A 513 -45.60 35.96 -14.29
C THR A 513 -44.17 35.75 -13.78
N ARG A 514 -43.58 36.74 -13.11
CA ARG A 514 -42.23 36.60 -12.52
C ARG A 514 -42.17 35.62 -11.34
N SER A 515 -43.27 35.46 -10.60
CA SER A 515 -43.35 34.45 -9.53
C SER A 515 -43.15 33.02 -10.04
N ALA A 516 -43.40 32.77 -11.33
CA ALA A 516 -43.26 31.47 -11.93
C ALA A 516 -41.80 30.97 -12.07
N TYR A 517 -40.81 31.85 -11.89
CA TYR A 517 -39.39 31.47 -11.83
C TYR A 517 -39.03 30.83 -10.48
N GLN A 518 -39.77 31.13 -9.42
CA GLN A 518 -39.52 30.60 -8.09
C GLN A 518 -40.14 29.21 -7.93
N ASN A 519 -39.41 28.29 -7.30
CA ASN A 519 -39.85 26.90 -7.07
C ASN A 519 -40.29 26.20 -8.37
N ASN A 520 -39.57 26.49 -9.46
CA ASN A 520 -39.78 25.94 -10.80
C ASN A 520 -38.42 25.62 -11.45
N PHE A 521 -38.42 25.04 -12.65
CA PHE A 521 -37.21 24.65 -13.36
C PHE A 521 -36.72 25.76 -14.30
N ALA A 522 -36.30 26.89 -13.72
CA ALA A 522 -35.89 28.08 -14.47
C ALA A 522 -34.38 28.17 -14.69
N TRP A 523 -33.96 28.76 -15.82
CA TRP A 523 -32.56 29.04 -16.15
C TRP A 523 -32.30 30.54 -16.31
N SER A 524 -31.09 31.00 -15.99
CA SER A 524 -30.72 32.40 -16.25
C SER A 524 -30.68 32.69 -17.74
N GLU A 525 -30.12 31.76 -18.51
CA GLU A 525 -29.98 31.88 -19.95
C GLU A 525 -30.24 30.55 -20.65
N LEU A 526 -30.88 30.63 -21.82
CA LEU A 526 -30.99 29.54 -22.77
C LEU A 526 -30.41 29.96 -24.12
N VAL A 527 -29.42 29.21 -24.60
CA VAL A 527 -28.85 29.38 -25.94
C VAL A 527 -29.26 28.21 -26.82
N LEU A 528 -29.89 28.51 -27.95
CA LEU A 528 -30.29 27.52 -28.95
C LEU A 528 -29.39 27.63 -30.19
N GLY A 529 -28.63 26.57 -30.46
CA GLY A 529 -27.80 26.44 -31.65
C GLY A 529 -28.59 26.39 -32.97
N SER A 530 -28.07 27.07 -33.99
CA SER A 530 -28.75 27.19 -35.31
C SER A 530 -28.82 25.88 -36.12
N ALA A 531 -28.00 24.88 -35.78
CA ALA A 531 -27.89 23.60 -36.49
C ALA A 531 -28.90 22.52 -36.03
N SER A 532 -29.81 22.87 -35.12
CA SER A 532 -30.74 21.92 -34.49
C SER A 532 -32.20 22.23 -34.70
N GLN A 533 -33.01 21.16 -34.68
CA GLN A 533 -34.46 21.23 -34.50
C GLN A 533 -34.77 20.84 -33.06
N TYR A 534 -35.68 21.55 -32.40
CA TYR A 534 -36.00 21.32 -30.99
C TYR A 534 -37.41 20.78 -30.85
N VAL A 535 -37.53 19.63 -30.19
CA VAL A 535 -38.83 19.02 -29.86
C VAL A 535 -39.03 19.09 -28.37
N LEU A 536 -39.96 19.93 -27.94
CA LEU A 536 -40.26 20.06 -26.51
C LEU A 536 -41.35 19.06 -26.13
N THR A 537 -41.13 18.35 -25.04
CA THR A 537 -42.03 17.32 -24.52
C THR A 537 -42.32 17.57 -23.04
N ASP A 538 -43.44 17.08 -22.54
CA ASP A 538 -43.65 16.95 -21.10
C ASP A 538 -42.70 15.88 -20.57
N GLY A 539 -41.85 16.26 -19.61
CA GLY A 539 -40.82 15.40 -19.05
C GLY A 539 -41.24 14.65 -17.79
N ASN A 540 -42.23 15.15 -17.04
CA ASN A 540 -42.62 14.57 -15.75
C ASN A 540 -44.03 13.96 -15.75
N ASN A 541 -44.69 13.92 -16.91
CA ASN A 541 -46.06 13.41 -17.09
C ASN A 541 -47.09 14.13 -16.20
N LEU A 542 -46.77 15.34 -15.73
CA LEU A 542 -47.73 16.23 -15.08
C LEU A 542 -48.25 17.18 -16.15
N SER A 543 -49.57 17.19 -16.33
CA SER A 543 -50.20 18.02 -17.36
C SER A 543 -49.81 19.49 -17.22
N GLY A 544 -49.23 20.04 -18.28
CA GLY A 544 -48.82 21.46 -18.35
C GLY A 544 -47.34 21.64 -18.07
N GLY A 545 -46.55 21.57 -19.14
CA GLY A 545 -45.12 21.85 -19.14
C GLY A 545 -44.81 23.28 -19.63
N ALA A 546 -43.89 23.98 -18.98
CA ALA A 546 -43.31 25.21 -19.46
C ALA A 546 -41.84 25.33 -19.05
N LEU A 547 -41.09 26.18 -19.77
CA LEU A 547 -39.73 26.55 -19.44
C LEU A 547 -39.65 28.05 -19.19
N TYR A 548 -38.97 28.45 -18.12
CA TYR A 548 -38.75 29.85 -17.76
C TYR A 548 -37.27 30.17 -17.90
N VAL A 549 -36.93 31.21 -18.67
CA VAL A 549 -35.56 31.62 -18.96
C VAL A 549 -35.39 33.12 -18.78
N GLY A 550 -34.28 33.59 -18.22
CA GLY A 550 -34.01 35.02 -18.15
C GLY A 550 -33.74 35.58 -19.55
N HIS A 551 -32.53 35.30 -20.06
CA HIS A 551 -32.08 35.61 -21.41
C HIS A 551 -32.35 34.43 -22.37
N ILE A 552 -32.78 34.72 -23.61
CA ILE A 552 -32.87 33.71 -24.66
C ILE A 552 -32.10 34.13 -25.91
N GLN A 553 -31.09 33.35 -26.24
CA GLN A 553 -30.25 33.55 -27.42
C GLN A 553 -30.62 32.56 -28.52
N LEU A 554 -31.06 33.09 -29.65
CA LEU A 554 -31.32 32.33 -30.88
C LEU A 554 -30.16 32.55 -31.86
N GLU A 555 -29.24 31.60 -31.99
CA GLU A 555 -28.10 31.75 -32.90
C GLU A 555 -28.53 31.92 -34.37
N GLY A 556 -29.67 31.35 -34.77
CA GLY A 556 -30.27 31.53 -36.09
C GLY A 556 -31.19 32.76 -36.20
N GLY A 557 -31.24 33.60 -35.16
CA GLY A 557 -32.19 34.69 -35.02
C GLY A 557 -33.64 34.23 -34.93
N LEU A 558 -34.60 35.15 -35.09
CA LEU A 558 -36.04 34.86 -34.97
C LEU A 558 -36.55 33.77 -35.92
N SER A 559 -35.89 33.60 -37.08
CA SER A 559 -36.25 32.55 -38.04
C SER A 559 -36.11 31.14 -37.46
N GLN A 560 -35.26 30.97 -36.44
CA GLN A 560 -35.03 29.72 -35.73
C GLN A 560 -36.27 29.23 -34.97
N LEU A 561 -37.21 30.09 -34.61
CA LEU A 561 -38.45 29.69 -33.92
C LEU A 561 -39.30 28.73 -34.76
N ALA A 562 -39.16 28.77 -36.10
CA ALA A 562 -39.79 27.82 -37.00
C ALA A 562 -39.21 26.39 -36.89
N SER A 563 -38.02 26.23 -36.29
CA SER A 563 -37.36 24.93 -36.05
C SER A 563 -37.74 24.28 -34.71
N ILE A 564 -38.58 24.96 -33.91
CA ILE A 564 -39.10 24.46 -32.64
C ILE A 564 -40.48 23.83 -32.89
N ASN A 565 -40.65 22.58 -32.44
CA ASN A 565 -41.92 21.85 -32.48
C ASN A 565 -42.37 21.56 -31.04
N SER A 566 -43.43 22.23 -30.59
CA SER A 566 -43.84 22.18 -29.20
C SER A 566 -45.31 22.60 -29.03
N PRO A 567 -46.11 21.89 -28.23
CA PRO A 567 -47.35 22.42 -27.65
C PRO A 567 -47.14 23.22 -26.36
N PHE A 568 -45.92 23.22 -25.80
CA PHE A 568 -45.53 23.85 -24.55
C PHE A 568 -44.91 25.23 -24.77
N ASN A 569 -45.08 26.12 -23.80
CA ASN A 569 -44.58 27.49 -23.86
C ASN A 569 -43.17 27.64 -23.27
N VAL A 570 -42.41 28.60 -23.79
CA VAL A 570 -41.17 29.11 -23.20
C VAL A 570 -41.39 30.56 -22.84
N TYR A 571 -41.09 30.93 -21.60
CA TYR A 571 -41.23 32.28 -21.07
C TYR A 571 -39.87 32.94 -20.92
N TYR A 572 -39.73 34.18 -21.39
CA TYR A 572 -38.50 34.97 -21.25
C TYR A 572 -38.72 36.29 -20.51
N ASP A 573 -37.69 36.85 -19.86
CA ASP A 573 -37.77 38.17 -19.22
C ASP A 573 -37.41 39.30 -20.20
N PRO A 574 -38.37 40.12 -20.66
CA PRO A 574 -38.11 41.17 -21.64
C PRO A 574 -37.24 42.32 -21.10
N THR A 575 -36.97 42.35 -19.79
CA THR A 575 -36.13 43.38 -19.15
C THR A 575 -34.66 42.99 -19.06
N VAL A 576 -34.33 41.72 -19.32
CA VAL A 576 -32.93 41.24 -19.31
C VAL A 576 -32.23 41.70 -20.58
N ALA A 577 -31.04 42.28 -20.43
CA ALA A 577 -30.22 42.73 -21.53
C ALA A 577 -29.90 41.56 -22.49
N GLY A 578 -30.03 41.79 -23.79
CA GLY A 578 -29.92 40.77 -24.84
C GLY A 578 -31.27 40.34 -25.42
N ASN A 579 -32.38 40.54 -24.71
CA ASN A 579 -33.72 40.22 -25.20
C ASN A 579 -34.39 41.36 -25.99
N GLU A 580 -33.71 42.49 -26.25
CA GLU A 580 -34.32 43.68 -26.87
C GLU A 580 -34.88 43.38 -28.27
N TYR A 581 -34.24 42.46 -29.02
CA TYR A 581 -34.67 42.05 -30.35
C TYR A 581 -36.04 41.35 -30.35
N LEU A 582 -36.50 40.87 -29.20
CA LEU A 582 -37.81 40.23 -29.02
C LEU A 582 -38.93 41.24 -28.73
N GLY A 583 -38.60 42.50 -28.44
CA GLY A 583 -39.57 43.59 -28.28
C GLY A 583 -40.71 43.34 -27.29
N GLY A 584 -40.52 42.45 -26.31
CA GLY A 584 -41.57 42.02 -25.36
C GLY A 584 -42.79 41.33 -26.01
N GLN A 585 -42.63 40.77 -27.21
CA GLN A 585 -43.73 40.17 -27.97
C GLN A 585 -43.94 38.68 -27.65
N THR A 586 -44.98 38.11 -28.28
CA THR A 586 -45.23 36.67 -28.31
C THR A 586 -44.97 36.15 -29.71
N TYR A 587 -44.24 35.04 -29.81
CA TYR A 587 -43.87 34.40 -31.07
C TYR A 587 -44.33 32.94 -31.08
N ALA A 588 -45.04 32.53 -32.12
CA ALA A 588 -45.44 31.14 -32.29
C ALA A 588 -44.24 30.26 -32.70
N PHE A 589 -44.20 29.02 -32.20
CA PHE A 589 -43.29 28.00 -32.70
C PHE A 589 -43.75 27.47 -34.06
N GLY A 590 -42.85 26.78 -34.78
CA GLY A 590 -43.11 26.27 -36.12
C GLY A 590 -44.32 25.34 -36.19
N THR A 591 -44.42 24.39 -35.26
CA THR A 591 -45.56 23.47 -35.13
C THR A 591 -45.84 23.14 -33.66
N GLY A 592 -47.04 22.63 -33.36
CA GLY A 592 -47.42 22.12 -32.03
C GLY A 592 -48.28 23.06 -31.19
N GLY A 593 -48.28 24.38 -31.46
CA GLY A 593 -49.19 25.35 -30.84
C GLY A 593 -48.63 26.10 -29.61
N GLY A 594 -47.40 25.81 -29.20
CA GLY A 594 -46.67 26.54 -28.16
C GLY A 594 -46.06 27.86 -28.65
N HIS A 595 -45.64 28.70 -27.71
CA HIS A 595 -45.12 30.04 -27.97
C HIS A 595 -43.88 30.37 -27.15
N LEU A 596 -43.05 31.28 -27.68
CA LEU A 596 -42.10 32.08 -26.91
C LEU A 596 -42.83 33.36 -26.43
N MET A 597 -42.94 33.57 -25.11
CA MET A 597 -43.74 34.63 -24.52
C MET A 597 -42.94 35.47 -23.53
N ALA A 598 -43.09 36.80 -23.59
CA ALA A 598 -42.54 37.69 -22.57
C ALA A 598 -43.30 37.54 -21.24
N VAL A 599 -42.59 37.45 -20.12
CA VAL A 599 -43.21 37.62 -18.80
C VAL A 599 -43.50 39.08 -18.53
N SER A 600 -44.54 39.33 -17.71
CA SER A 600 -44.95 40.68 -17.33
C SER A 600 -43.80 41.49 -16.71
N ALA A 601 -43.55 42.67 -17.28
CA ALA A 601 -42.63 43.66 -16.71
C ALA A 601 -43.19 44.20 -15.37
N PRO A 602 -42.36 44.65 -14.41
CA PRO A 602 -42.88 45.24 -13.19
C PRO A 602 -43.75 46.45 -13.53
N ALA A 603 -44.94 46.53 -12.93
CA ALA A 603 -45.56 47.84 -12.75
C ALA A 603 -44.62 48.63 -11.82
N LEU A 604 -44.01 49.71 -12.32
CA LEU A 604 -43.23 50.62 -11.49
C LEU A 604 -44.09 51.08 -10.30
N PRO A 605 -43.69 50.85 -9.03
CA PRO A 605 -44.33 51.50 -7.92
C PRO A 605 -44.06 53.00 -8.02
N GLN A 606 -45.12 53.81 -8.04
CA GLN A 606 -45.00 55.25 -7.81
C GLN A 606 -44.29 55.49 -6.47
N ALA A 607 -43.43 56.50 -6.47
CA ALA A 607 -42.61 56.90 -5.35
C ALA A 607 -43.39 56.96 -4.01
N MET A 608 -42.90 56.23 -3.02
CA MET A 608 -43.09 56.57 -1.61
C MET A 608 -41.73 56.60 -0.92
N ALA A 609 -41.29 57.80 -0.58
CA ALA A 609 -40.18 58.01 0.32
C ALA A 609 -40.65 57.82 1.77
N MET A 610 -39.98 56.96 2.54
CA MET A 610 -39.84 57.14 4.00
C MET A 610 -38.63 56.38 4.59
N ASN A 611 -37.56 57.15 4.82
CA ASN A 611 -36.61 57.23 5.95
C ASN A 611 -36.36 56.07 6.97
N ILE A 612 -35.06 55.68 7.06
CA ILE A 612 -34.15 55.28 8.20
C ILE A 612 -34.63 54.18 9.19
N ALA A 613 -33.86 53.22 9.72
CA ALA A 613 -32.44 53.23 10.14
C ALA A 613 -31.91 51.81 10.46
N GLY A 614 -30.61 51.60 10.26
CA GLY A 614 -29.89 50.43 10.77
C GLY A 614 -28.60 50.13 10.00
N GLY A 615 -27.46 50.56 10.54
CA GLY A 615 -26.13 50.15 10.08
C GLY A 615 -25.77 48.70 10.47
N PRO A 616 -24.53 48.28 10.21
CA PRO A 616 -24.19 46.99 9.58
C PRO A 616 -24.07 45.83 10.57
N THR A 617 -24.36 44.62 10.08
CA THR A 617 -23.93 43.37 10.72
C THR A 617 -23.34 42.43 9.68
N ALA A 618 -22.03 42.23 9.78
CA ALA A 618 -21.28 41.17 9.12
C ALA A 618 -21.48 39.81 9.83
N VAL A 619 -21.07 38.74 9.13
CA VAL A 619 -20.63 37.40 9.60
C VAL A 619 -21.71 36.28 9.49
N PRO A 620 -21.39 35.02 9.10
CA PRO A 620 -20.06 34.38 8.93
C PRO A 620 -19.77 33.73 7.56
N GLU A 621 -18.48 33.71 7.22
CA GLU A 621 -17.89 32.81 6.22
C GLU A 621 -18.00 31.34 6.65
N PRO A 622 -18.22 30.39 5.72
CA PRO A 622 -18.10 28.97 6.01
C PRO A 622 -16.67 28.61 6.42
N SER A 623 -16.57 28.03 7.60
CA SER A 623 -15.40 27.44 8.26
C SER A 623 -14.43 26.68 7.34
N ALA A 624 -13.23 27.25 7.17
CA ALA A 624 -12.04 26.63 6.58
C ALA A 624 -11.36 25.58 7.51
N VAL A 625 -12.12 24.61 8.04
CA VAL A 625 -11.61 23.55 8.92
C VAL A 625 -11.91 22.17 8.33
N LEU A 626 -11.20 21.80 7.26
CA LEU A 626 -10.80 20.41 7.01
C LEU A 626 -9.76 20.20 5.87
N LEU A 627 -8.97 21.21 5.48
CA LEU A 627 -7.96 21.06 4.42
C LEU A 627 -6.50 21.13 4.91
N THR A 628 -6.28 21.37 6.21
CA THR A 628 -4.95 21.58 6.80
C THR A 628 -4.35 20.34 7.50
N VAL A 629 -5.11 19.25 7.64
CA VAL A 629 -4.61 18.02 8.29
C VAL A 629 -3.89 17.08 7.30
N SER A 630 -4.19 17.18 6.00
CA SER A 630 -3.59 16.33 4.96
C SER A 630 -2.15 16.76 4.59
N GLY A 631 -1.87 18.06 4.58
CA GLY A 631 -0.53 18.60 4.28
C GLY A 631 0.48 18.45 5.41
N ALA A 632 0.02 18.42 6.67
CA ALA A 632 0.89 18.31 7.84
C ALA A 632 1.56 16.94 7.96
N MET A 633 0.88 15.84 7.56
CA MET A 633 1.49 14.51 7.55
C MET A 633 2.52 14.33 6.42
N VAL A 634 2.32 14.96 5.25
CA VAL A 634 3.33 14.92 4.17
C VAL A 634 4.61 15.67 4.58
N LEU A 635 4.48 16.79 5.32
CA LEU A 635 5.62 17.57 5.84
C LEU A 635 6.37 16.88 7.00
N LEU A 636 5.64 16.16 7.88
CA LEU A 636 6.25 15.37 8.96
C LEU A 636 7.07 14.18 8.43
N TRP A 637 6.72 13.62 7.27
CA TRP A 637 7.47 12.53 6.63
C TRP A 637 8.57 13.01 5.69
N ALA A 638 8.42 14.18 5.05
CA ALA A 638 9.50 14.83 4.31
C ALA A 638 10.66 15.27 5.24
N ARG A 639 10.38 15.64 6.50
CA ARG A 639 11.42 15.96 7.51
C ARG A 639 12.23 14.73 7.96
N LYS A 640 11.66 13.51 7.96
CA LYS A 640 12.42 12.28 8.27
C LYS A 640 13.40 11.85 7.15
N ARG A 641 13.22 12.30 5.91
CA ARG A 641 14.18 12.06 4.81
C ARG A 641 15.46 12.91 4.90
N LYS A 642 15.43 14.06 5.59
CA LYS A 642 16.61 14.95 5.72
C LYS A 642 17.55 14.58 6.88
N VAL A 643 17.15 13.69 7.79
CA VAL A 643 18.00 13.23 8.91
C VAL A 643 18.88 12.02 8.53
N GLY A 644 18.70 11.44 7.33
CA GLY A 644 19.54 10.34 6.81
C GLY A 644 20.67 10.79 5.86
N LYS A 645 20.96 12.09 5.77
CA LYS A 645 22.13 12.65 5.10
C LYS A 645 22.82 13.66 6.03
N ALA A 646 23.37 13.15 7.12
CA ALA A 646 24.45 13.74 7.89
C ALA A 646 25.32 12.60 8.39
#